data_AF-A0A933C5F0-F1
#
_entry.id   AF-A0A933C5F0-F1
#
_cell.length_a   1.000
_cell.length_b   1.000
_cell.length_c   1.000
_cell.angle_alpha   90.00
_cell.angle_beta   90.00
_cell.angle_gamma   90.00
#
_symmetry.space_group_name_H-M   'P 1'
#
loop_
_entity.id
_entity.type
_entity.pdbx_description
1 polymer ?
#
loop_
_entity_poly.entity_id
_entity_poly.type
_entity_poly.pdbx_seq_one_letter_code
_entity_poly.pdbx_strand_id
1 'polypeptide(L)'
;HWAFDDAAFASYAAPLASPAEGSHWLRYYSVDLAGNAEEARNVRIAVDASAPVSELSVGSPRATLSSGELVISPRTLLSASASDPASAGAASGVAELLIGFDESPLAPREGPFAPPSADGPHALRRQAVDNVGNVETLRVSTIHIDGTPPVTTLAASPDAYQAPEGPTVGAAALLVFAAEDPAVNQAAAGVHHTELALDGGTPAPVIEPLGLEEGSHVLAYRSVDNVGNAEAWREARYRRDATAPLTTLSVGGPVMRLSDEDVLTPETPLALSAADPVSAGVASGVRETVYRIDGGAEQAYAGAFRLPLGRHTVAYRSTDRAGNAEPERSAEFAVQTLDAQAPRTSLELRGPRYGADPVFVTPAASFALSASDDRRTAGDGAGVGVASTHWAFDDQAFASYAGPIAAGAEGSRWLRFFSVDLLGNAEAPAAVAVAVDGTPPASELTAGAPQAVLDSGELVVASHTLITAGAADPLVAGVASGVAELLVAIDGAPLAPYAGAFALPAVDGPHIVRRRSADNLGNVEALRASTLYVDATAPATTLSAQPQGVDILPASNLLSFAAEDPAVNGSAAGVHHTEYALDGAEPATVSGSLALEEGSHTLRYRSLDNVANAEAWREASFRVDATPPLTALSLGSPVVELFGRELATTATPLALSAEDPVAGGLAAGVLSTVYRVDGGPERAYAGPFTLPAGSHTVAYRSTDRAGNAEEERTAQVEVSAFLAESLAAVGSVTLSGGASVTGRVRAGGDFSAGGKSSVDGDVIAASIRLTGKSAISGQATQSAGTVAQPALGWARAAAEAANDNASVAWLGDSIVLSGQVSRALPAGTYFVRELRLSGGASLSASGPARLFVAGPIQVSGGATINEAGAADDLWVFSDGAQVSVTGHARMALNLLAPAAAIAFSGGGTVAGRVLGATVSLSGHASRPSDNVLPARRRGAGEAKKLAKAAAGSGGGTATKARGKNGEVPVRSAKLDGERPEERAPQAEATAAAPKARETLP
;
A
#
# COMPACT_ATOMS: atom_id res chain seq x y z
N HIS A 1 33.85 134.90 156.88
CA HIS A 1 33.55 133.50 157.18
C HIS A 1 32.75 132.87 156.06
N TRP A 2 32.95 131.59 155.76
CA TRP A 2 32.24 130.84 154.71
C TRP A 2 32.07 129.36 155.09
N ALA A 3 31.10 128.69 154.46
CA ALA A 3 30.84 127.26 154.59
C ALA A 3 30.09 126.75 153.35
N PHE A 4 30.35 125.53 152.92
CA PHE A 4 29.42 124.83 152.03
C PHE A 4 28.34 124.15 152.87
N ASP A 5 27.11 124.24 152.37
CA ASP A 5 25.89 123.73 152.97
C ASP A 5 25.78 124.13 154.45
N ASP A 6 25.54 123.15 155.32
CA ASP A 6 25.38 123.38 156.76
C ASP A 6 26.67 123.27 157.56
N ALA A 7 27.83 123.24 156.90
CA ALA A 7 29.11 123.17 157.59
C ALA A 7 29.35 124.39 158.49
N ALA A 8 30.19 124.20 159.50
CA ALA A 8 30.59 125.28 160.39
C ALA A 8 31.37 126.35 159.61
N PHE A 9 31.04 127.61 159.89
CA PHE A 9 31.66 128.76 159.25
C PHE A 9 33.16 128.87 159.56
N ALA A 10 33.98 128.74 158.52
CA ALA A 10 35.43 128.92 158.58
C ALA A 10 35.83 130.35 158.20
N SER A 11 36.94 130.85 158.70
CA SER A 11 37.50 132.15 158.29
C SER A 11 37.93 132.11 156.81
N TYR A 12 37.60 133.14 156.03
CA TYR A 12 37.98 133.19 154.62
C TYR A 12 39.43 133.69 154.48
N ALA A 13 40.29 132.90 153.83
CA ALA A 13 41.70 133.24 153.62
C ALA A 13 42.19 133.04 152.17
N ALA A 14 41.46 132.27 151.33
CA ALA A 14 41.81 131.95 149.94
C ALA A 14 40.57 131.53 149.11
N PRO A 15 40.63 131.54 147.77
CA PRO A 15 39.58 131.01 146.89
C PRO A 15 39.17 129.56 147.23
N LEU A 16 37.90 129.22 146.96
CA LEU A 16 37.30 127.96 147.38
C LEU A 16 37.48 126.87 146.32
N ALA A 17 37.80 125.65 146.74
CA ALA A 17 37.70 124.48 145.87
C ALA A 17 36.22 124.18 145.57
N SER A 18 35.95 123.67 144.36
CA SER A 18 34.61 123.19 144.02
C SER A 18 34.22 122.03 144.94
N PRO A 19 32.94 121.96 145.36
CA PRO A 19 32.45 120.81 146.12
C PRO A 19 32.38 119.56 145.23
N ALA A 20 32.01 118.43 145.84
CA ALA A 20 31.76 117.19 145.12
C ALA A 20 30.64 117.35 144.07
N GLU A 21 30.50 116.37 143.18
CA GLU A 21 29.40 116.32 142.21
C GLU A 21 28.05 116.45 142.92
N GLY A 22 27.18 117.30 142.39
CA GLY A 22 25.89 117.62 142.98
C GLY A 22 25.66 119.11 143.20
N SER A 23 24.56 119.43 143.87
CA SER A 23 24.13 120.81 144.09
C SER A 23 24.37 121.27 145.52
N HIS A 24 25.19 122.30 145.67
CA HIS A 24 25.67 122.79 146.97
C HIS A 24 25.30 124.25 147.19
N TRP A 25 25.02 124.61 148.44
CA TRP A 25 24.91 125.99 148.89
C TRP A 25 26.25 126.48 149.40
N LEU A 26 26.74 127.61 148.91
CA LEU A 26 27.85 128.34 149.53
C LEU A 26 27.27 129.43 150.43
N ARG A 27 27.48 129.29 151.74
CA ARG A 27 27.05 130.22 152.78
C ARG A 27 28.22 131.08 153.26
N TYR A 28 28.05 132.39 153.50
CA TYR A 28 29.14 133.29 153.94
C TYR A 28 28.66 134.56 154.66
N TYR A 29 29.46 135.08 155.60
CA TYR A 29 29.24 136.34 156.33
C TYR A 29 30.55 136.96 156.85
N SER A 30 30.57 138.24 157.21
CA SER A 30 31.71 138.99 157.78
C SER A 30 31.46 139.54 159.19
N VAL A 31 32.55 139.85 159.91
CA VAL A 31 32.54 140.40 161.27
C VAL A 31 33.43 141.63 161.31
N ASP A 32 32.98 142.72 161.92
CA ASP A 32 33.75 143.96 162.08
C ASP A 32 34.75 143.92 163.26
N LEU A 33 35.57 144.98 163.41
CA LEU A 33 36.61 145.06 164.45
C LEU A 33 36.09 145.35 165.86
N ALA A 34 34.87 145.88 166.01
CA ALA A 34 34.24 146.07 167.32
C ALA A 34 33.56 144.78 167.81
N GLY A 35 33.52 143.73 166.97
CA GLY A 35 32.95 142.42 167.27
C GLY A 35 31.52 142.23 166.77
N ASN A 36 30.98 143.11 165.92
CA ASN A 36 29.65 142.96 165.35
C ASN A 36 29.69 142.08 164.10
N ALA A 37 28.85 141.04 164.03
CA ALA A 37 28.74 140.13 162.88
C ALA A 37 27.53 140.44 161.99
N GLU A 38 27.68 140.36 160.67
CA GLU A 38 26.55 140.41 159.72
C GLU A 38 25.83 139.06 159.61
N GLU A 39 24.60 139.06 159.07
CA GLU A 39 23.88 137.83 158.73
C GLU A 39 24.48 137.11 157.51
N ALA A 40 24.44 135.77 157.53
CA ALA A 40 24.98 134.97 156.45
C ALA A 40 24.12 134.93 155.18
N ARG A 41 24.78 135.05 154.01
CA ARG A 41 24.22 134.94 152.65
C ARG A 41 24.54 133.58 152.05
N ASN A 42 23.66 133.08 151.17
CA ASN A 42 23.78 131.77 150.53
C ASN A 42 23.67 131.87 148.98
N VAL A 43 24.46 131.09 148.21
CA VAL A 43 24.32 130.91 146.73
C VAL A 43 24.40 129.43 146.34
N ARG A 44 23.67 129.00 145.31
CA ARG A 44 23.66 127.59 144.86
C ARG A 44 24.59 127.35 143.66
N ILE A 45 25.32 126.23 143.67
CA ILE A 45 26.25 125.79 142.61
C ILE A 45 25.93 124.33 142.27
N ALA A 46 26.01 123.93 140.99
CA ALA A 46 25.88 122.54 140.55
C ALA A 46 27.16 122.10 139.81
N VAL A 47 27.65 120.91 140.13
CA VAL A 47 28.82 120.27 139.50
C VAL A 47 28.36 118.95 138.89
N ASP A 48 28.61 118.77 137.59
CA ASP A 48 28.33 117.55 136.82
C ASP A 48 29.65 117.03 136.25
N ALA A 49 29.95 115.75 136.49
CA ALA A 49 31.15 115.07 136.01
C ALA A 49 30.83 113.74 135.30
N SER A 50 29.56 113.45 135.05
CA SER A 50 29.08 112.21 134.45
C SER A 50 28.96 112.35 132.93
N ALA A 51 29.33 111.32 132.16
CA ALA A 51 29.25 111.35 130.70
C ALA A 51 27.93 110.73 130.18
N PRO A 52 27.44 111.13 129.00
CA PRO A 52 26.22 110.58 128.42
C PRO A 52 26.42 109.17 127.86
N VAL A 53 25.32 108.45 127.59
CA VAL A 53 25.32 107.07 127.06
C VAL A 53 24.54 106.95 125.75
N SER A 54 24.99 106.12 124.80
CA SER A 54 24.36 105.93 123.48
C SER A 54 23.85 104.50 123.18
N GLU A 55 22.73 104.41 122.45
CA GLU A 55 22.08 103.16 122.00
C GLU A 55 21.91 103.09 120.46
N LEU A 56 21.87 101.87 119.90
CA LEU A 56 21.71 101.59 118.46
C LEU A 56 20.47 100.74 118.19
N SER A 57 19.72 101.08 117.16
CA SER A 57 18.61 100.30 116.60
C SER A 57 18.85 99.99 115.10
N VAL A 58 18.59 98.75 114.70
CA VAL A 58 18.77 98.25 113.32
C VAL A 58 17.41 97.92 112.71
N GLY A 59 17.08 98.51 111.57
CA GLY A 59 15.82 98.29 110.85
C GLY A 59 15.74 96.96 110.09
N SER A 60 14.78 96.86 109.17
CA SER A 60 14.61 95.73 108.24
C SER A 60 14.95 96.15 106.80
N PRO A 61 15.33 95.21 105.90
CA PRO A 61 15.45 93.77 106.10
C PRO A 61 16.73 93.36 106.84
N ARG A 62 16.60 92.40 107.75
CA ARG A 62 17.71 91.86 108.53
C ARG A 62 17.48 90.37 108.75
N ALA A 63 18.54 89.59 108.67
CA ALA A 63 18.55 88.17 108.99
C ALA A 63 19.58 87.93 110.09
N THR A 64 19.31 86.96 110.96
CA THR A 64 20.32 86.46 111.89
C THR A 64 20.79 85.13 111.35
N LEU A 65 22.07 85.03 111.06
CA LEU A 65 22.68 83.77 110.62
C LEU A 65 22.57 82.73 111.72
N SER A 66 22.69 81.46 111.36
CA SER A 66 22.80 80.37 112.32
C SER A 66 24.01 80.52 113.27
N SER A 67 25.01 81.33 112.88
CA SER A 67 26.16 81.75 113.72
C SER A 67 25.79 82.77 114.81
N GLY A 68 24.58 83.34 114.77
CA GLY A 68 24.14 84.43 115.67
C GLY A 68 24.50 85.83 115.18
N GLU A 69 25.21 85.95 114.05
CA GLU A 69 25.59 87.23 113.45
C GLU A 69 24.41 87.90 112.75
N LEU A 70 24.31 89.22 112.88
CA LEU A 70 23.30 90.02 112.21
C LEU A 70 23.79 90.40 110.81
N VAL A 71 23.08 89.92 109.79
CA VAL A 71 23.25 90.32 108.39
C VAL A 71 22.10 91.22 107.99
N ILE A 72 22.42 92.32 107.32
CA ILE A 72 21.45 93.28 106.82
C ILE A 72 21.69 93.53 105.34
N SER A 73 20.65 93.94 104.63
CA SER A 73 20.82 94.45 103.27
C SER A 73 21.43 95.86 103.33
N PRO A 74 22.18 96.31 102.29
CA PRO A 74 22.61 97.70 102.14
C PRO A 74 21.49 98.75 102.29
N ARG A 75 20.23 98.35 102.06
CA ARG A 75 19.04 99.22 102.18
C ARG A 75 18.46 99.31 103.60
N THR A 76 19.04 98.63 104.58
CA THR A 76 18.51 98.54 105.94
C THR A 76 18.88 99.77 106.76
N LEU A 77 17.90 100.60 107.11
CA LEU A 77 18.15 101.82 107.87
C LEU A 77 18.56 101.53 109.33
N LEU A 78 19.57 102.24 109.83
CA LEU A 78 20.04 102.23 111.23
C LEU A 78 19.66 103.53 111.94
N SER A 79 19.50 103.53 113.26
CA SER A 79 19.30 104.75 114.06
C SER A 79 19.98 104.65 115.43
N ALA A 80 20.40 105.79 116.00
CA ALA A 80 21.01 105.82 117.34
C ALA A 80 20.52 107.03 118.15
N SER A 81 20.58 106.92 119.47
CA SER A 81 20.18 107.97 120.42
C SER A 81 21.15 108.04 121.59
N ALA A 82 21.22 109.20 122.26
CA ALA A 82 22.04 109.40 123.45
C ALA A 82 21.26 110.09 124.58
N SER A 83 21.63 109.83 125.83
CA SER A 83 21.03 110.43 127.02
C SER A 83 22.08 110.73 128.09
N ASP A 84 21.99 111.88 128.74
CA ASP A 84 22.87 112.30 129.84
C ASP A 84 22.20 112.03 131.20
N PRO A 85 22.70 111.07 132.00
CA PRO A 85 22.06 110.71 133.26
C PRO A 85 22.40 111.69 134.39
N ALA A 86 21.37 112.18 135.10
CA ALA A 86 21.58 113.05 136.26
C ALA A 86 22.27 112.33 137.44
N SER A 87 23.45 112.79 137.85
CA SER A 87 24.19 112.30 139.02
C SER A 87 24.10 113.29 140.18
N ALA A 88 23.73 112.82 141.38
CA ALA A 88 23.53 113.64 142.57
C ALA A 88 22.62 114.89 142.37
N GLY A 89 21.68 114.82 141.42
CA GLY A 89 20.72 115.89 141.12
C GLY A 89 21.22 116.97 140.14
N ALA A 90 22.36 116.76 139.48
CA ALA A 90 22.87 117.59 138.39
C ALA A 90 23.03 116.74 137.11
N ALA A 91 22.62 117.29 135.97
CA ALA A 91 22.88 116.76 134.63
C ALA A 91 22.94 117.95 133.68
N SER A 92 23.92 117.96 132.79
CA SER A 92 24.12 119.04 131.84
C SER A 92 23.30 118.84 130.55
N GLY A 93 22.91 117.60 130.24
CA GLY A 93 22.22 117.22 129.01
C GLY A 93 23.21 116.86 127.89
N VAL A 94 22.75 116.10 126.88
CA VAL A 94 23.60 115.71 125.73
C VAL A 94 23.78 116.91 124.79
N ALA A 95 25.03 117.22 124.45
CA ALA A 95 25.38 118.18 123.43
C ALA A 95 25.41 117.54 122.03
N GLU A 96 25.99 116.35 121.90
CA GLU A 96 26.29 115.74 120.60
C GLU A 96 26.28 114.20 120.66
N LEU A 97 25.79 113.55 119.60
CA LEU A 97 25.98 112.12 119.31
C LEU A 97 26.71 111.96 117.98
N LEU A 98 27.90 111.40 118.04
CA LEU A 98 28.74 111.12 116.88
C LEU A 98 28.66 109.65 116.46
N ILE A 99 28.62 109.39 115.16
CA ILE A 99 28.58 108.05 114.57
C ILE A 99 29.49 107.98 113.34
N GLY A 100 30.16 106.85 113.14
CA GLY A 100 30.95 106.54 111.95
C GLY A 100 31.00 105.04 111.67
N PHE A 101 31.30 104.66 110.42
CA PHE A 101 31.52 103.26 110.03
C PHE A 101 33.00 103.00 109.73
N ASP A 102 33.46 101.82 110.10
CA ASP A 102 34.84 101.34 109.96
C ASP A 102 35.82 102.38 110.47
N GLU A 103 36.78 102.80 109.65
CA GLU A 103 37.75 103.83 110.02
C GLU A 103 37.32 105.27 109.70
N SER A 104 36.08 105.48 109.25
CA SER A 104 35.56 106.81 108.95
C SER A 104 35.45 107.69 110.21
N PRO A 105 35.84 108.98 110.16
CA PRO A 105 35.73 109.88 111.30
C PRO A 105 34.29 109.91 111.86
N LEU A 106 34.20 109.94 113.19
CA LEU A 106 32.94 110.12 113.91
C LEU A 106 32.36 111.51 113.56
N ALA A 107 31.11 111.54 113.11
CA ALA A 107 30.42 112.77 112.72
C ALA A 107 29.03 112.86 113.38
N PRO A 108 28.50 114.07 113.64
CA PRO A 108 27.19 114.22 114.25
C PRO A 108 26.11 113.59 113.35
N ARG A 109 25.19 112.81 113.94
CA ARG A 109 24.08 112.20 113.20
C ARG A 109 22.78 112.37 113.98
N GLU A 110 21.77 112.89 113.27
CA GLU A 110 20.38 112.91 113.74
C GLU A 110 19.51 112.03 112.83
N GLY A 111 18.64 111.22 113.42
CA GLY A 111 17.69 110.37 112.69
C GLY A 111 18.29 109.11 112.04
N PRO A 112 17.48 108.38 111.24
CA PRO A 112 17.92 107.15 110.60
C PRO A 112 18.96 107.40 109.49
N PHE A 113 19.94 106.50 109.36
CA PHE A 113 21.01 106.54 108.37
C PHE A 113 21.22 105.18 107.71
N ALA A 114 21.73 105.19 106.48
CA ALA A 114 22.05 103.97 105.74
C ALA A 114 23.43 103.42 106.14
N PRO A 115 23.61 102.09 106.11
CA PRO A 115 24.91 101.46 106.26
C PRO A 115 25.72 101.59 104.94
N PRO A 116 27.01 101.24 104.94
CA PRO A 116 27.80 101.12 103.72
C PRO A 116 27.14 100.20 102.67
N SER A 117 27.42 100.43 101.39
CA SER A 117 26.89 99.60 100.30
C SER A 117 27.77 98.40 99.94
N ALA A 118 28.92 98.26 100.60
CA ALA A 118 29.83 97.16 100.36
C ALA A 118 29.39 95.95 101.19
N ASP A 119 29.50 94.76 100.61
CA ASP A 119 29.23 93.52 101.33
C ASP A 119 30.39 93.19 102.27
N GLY A 120 30.05 92.59 103.41
CA GLY A 120 30.98 92.15 104.44
C GLY A 120 30.73 92.77 105.82
N PRO A 121 31.59 92.45 106.80
CA PRO A 121 31.52 93.02 108.14
C PRO A 121 31.93 94.50 108.15
N HIS A 122 31.11 95.34 108.76
CA HIS A 122 31.36 96.76 108.99
C HIS A 122 31.31 97.10 110.48
N ALA A 123 32.27 97.88 110.98
CA ALA A 123 32.35 98.30 112.37
C ALA A 123 31.65 99.65 112.58
N LEU A 124 30.45 99.65 113.13
CA LEU A 124 29.73 100.85 113.50
C LEU A 124 30.24 101.41 114.84
N ARG A 125 30.83 102.60 114.82
CA ARG A 125 31.41 103.30 115.97
C ARG A 125 30.53 104.48 116.40
N ARG A 126 30.28 104.67 117.69
CA ARG A 126 29.43 105.76 118.24
C ARG A 126 29.91 106.30 119.60
N GLN A 127 29.73 107.60 119.83
CA GLN A 127 30.18 108.31 121.04
C GLN A 127 29.33 109.56 121.29
N ALA A 128 28.92 109.82 122.53
CA ALA A 128 28.16 111.02 122.91
C ALA A 128 28.97 112.00 123.79
N VAL A 129 28.64 113.28 123.76
CA VAL A 129 29.25 114.37 124.56
C VAL A 129 28.16 115.19 125.24
N ASP A 130 28.33 115.60 126.50
CA ASP A 130 27.38 116.44 127.24
C ASP A 130 27.66 117.96 127.12
N ASN A 131 26.84 118.79 127.77
CA ASN A 131 26.95 120.25 127.70
C ASN A 131 28.06 120.86 128.58
N VAL A 132 28.65 120.11 129.53
CA VAL A 132 29.82 120.56 130.32
C VAL A 132 31.15 119.97 129.83
N GLY A 133 31.12 119.11 128.81
CA GLY A 133 32.27 118.53 128.12
C GLY A 133 32.64 117.10 128.52
N ASN A 134 31.80 116.38 129.27
CA ASN A 134 32.01 114.96 129.55
C ASN A 134 31.71 114.12 128.31
N VAL A 135 32.58 113.14 128.01
CA VAL A 135 32.55 112.35 126.77
C VAL A 135 32.35 110.86 127.07
N GLU A 136 31.40 110.21 126.39
CA GLU A 136 31.18 108.76 126.46
C GLU A 136 32.43 107.99 126.00
N THR A 137 32.65 106.79 126.54
CA THR A 137 33.62 105.86 125.94
C THR A 137 33.10 105.33 124.60
N LEU A 138 33.95 105.36 123.55
CA LEU A 138 33.60 104.91 122.20
C LEU A 138 33.02 103.49 122.17
N ARG A 139 31.80 103.33 121.65
CA ARG A 139 31.16 102.01 121.44
C ARG A 139 31.32 101.57 119.99
N VAL A 140 31.70 100.30 119.79
CA VAL A 140 31.84 99.67 118.47
C VAL A 140 30.92 98.45 118.36
N SER A 141 30.21 98.29 117.24
CA SER A 141 29.31 97.18 116.95
C SER A 141 29.53 96.67 115.52
N THR A 142 29.65 95.36 115.31
CA THR A 142 29.82 94.78 113.97
C THR A 142 28.45 94.49 113.34
N ILE A 143 28.24 94.94 112.10
CA ILE A 143 27.10 94.58 111.26
C ILE A 143 27.61 93.93 109.98
N HIS A 144 27.01 92.83 109.54
CA HIS A 144 27.34 92.22 108.24
C HIS A 144 26.38 92.74 107.20
N ILE A 145 26.89 93.15 106.05
CA ILE A 145 26.09 93.67 104.95
C ILE A 145 26.13 92.66 103.81
N ASP A 146 24.97 92.33 103.27
CA ASP A 146 24.84 91.46 102.10
C ASP A 146 23.85 92.05 101.09
N GLY A 147 24.39 92.45 99.93
CA GLY A 147 23.64 92.92 98.77
C GLY A 147 23.65 91.94 97.60
N THR A 148 24.22 90.74 97.75
CA THR A 148 24.40 89.78 96.66
C THR A 148 23.21 88.82 96.58
N PRO A 149 22.51 88.71 95.43
CA PRO A 149 21.43 87.73 95.28
C PRO A 149 21.90 86.29 95.07
N PRO A 150 21.05 85.29 95.36
CA PRO A 150 21.36 83.88 95.16
C PRO A 150 21.29 83.45 93.68
N VAL A 151 21.86 82.29 93.33
CA VAL A 151 21.90 81.74 91.96
C VAL A 151 21.18 80.40 91.89
N THR A 152 20.24 80.24 90.95
CA THR A 152 19.48 78.98 90.75
C THR A 152 19.89 78.21 89.49
N THR A 153 19.91 76.87 89.59
CA THR A 153 20.09 75.89 88.49
C THR A 153 18.87 74.95 88.39
N LEU A 154 18.55 74.48 87.19
CA LEU A 154 17.38 73.61 86.89
C LEU A 154 17.81 72.40 86.04
N ALA A 155 17.42 71.19 86.46
CA ALA A 155 17.69 69.95 85.73
C ALA A 155 16.47 69.00 85.72
N ALA A 156 16.42 68.08 84.75
CA ALA A 156 15.43 67.00 84.69
C ALA A 156 16.07 65.66 85.12
N SER A 157 15.31 64.82 85.82
CA SER A 157 15.73 63.47 86.20
C SER A 157 14.59 62.48 85.98
N PRO A 158 14.71 61.49 85.07
CA PRO A 158 15.82 61.24 84.13
C PRO A 158 16.05 62.38 83.12
N ASP A 159 17.21 62.36 82.44
CA ASP A 159 17.56 63.34 81.42
C ASP A 159 16.50 63.44 80.32
N ALA A 160 16.20 64.67 79.90
CA ALA A 160 15.26 64.93 78.82
C ALA A 160 15.82 64.45 77.47
N TYR A 161 14.96 63.83 76.65
CA TYR A 161 15.25 63.58 75.24
C TYR A 161 15.37 64.92 74.50
N GLN A 162 16.52 65.15 73.88
CA GLN A 162 16.80 66.38 73.14
C GLN A 162 16.12 66.34 71.78
N ALA A 163 14.83 66.67 71.75
CA ALA A 163 14.06 66.80 70.52
C ALA A 163 14.28 68.17 69.85
N PRO A 164 14.14 68.29 68.52
CA PRO A 164 14.41 69.53 67.78
C PRO A 164 13.64 70.76 68.29
N GLU A 165 12.44 70.55 68.81
CA GLU A 165 11.55 71.62 69.29
C GLU A 165 11.72 71.91 70.80
N GLY A 166 12.70 71.30 71.48
CA GLY A 166 13.03 71.48 72.89
C GLY A 166 13.18 70.17 73.67
N PRO A 167 13.77 70.19 74.88
CA PRO A 167 13.93 69.00 75.71
C PRO A 167 12.58 68.40 76.09
N THR A 168 12.37 67.13 75.75
CA THR A 168 11.14 66.37 76.03
C THR A 168 11.39 65.35 77.13
N VAL A 169 10.62 65.42 78.20
CA VAL A 169 10.72 64.51 79.34
C VAL A 169 9.59 63.49 79.34
N GLY A 170 9.88 62.27 79.78
CA GLY A 170 8.92 61.17 79.89
C GLY A 170 7.98 61.28 81.08
N ALA A 171 7.03 60.34 81.18
CA ALA A 171 6.05 60.31 82.28
C ALA A 171 6.69 60.27 83.67
N ALA A 172 7.86 59.63 83.80
CA ALA A 172 8.59 59.40 85.06
C ALA A 172 9.58 60.52 85.44
N ALA A 173 9.72 61.56 84.62
CA ALA A 173 10.70 62.61 84.84
C ALA A 173 10.21 63.72 85.78
N LEU A 174 11.11 64.18 86.63
CA LEU A 174 10.89 65.27 87.59
C LEU A 174 11.89 66.40 87.34
N LEU A 175 11.45 67.64 87.52
CA LEU A 175 12.31 68.83 87.48
C LEU A 175 12.78 69.19 88.89
N VAL A 176 14.09 69.46 89.01
CA VAL A 176 14.77 69.74 90.29
C VAL A 176 15.46 71.11 90.20
N PHE A 177 15.25 71.96 91.20
CA PHE A 177 15.89 73.26 91.34
C PHE A 177 16.96 73.21 92.43
N ALA A 178 18.12 73.78 92.16
CA ALA A 178 19.17 73.95 93.17
C ALA A 178 19.62 75.41 93.20
N ALA A 179 19.46 76.06 94.36
CA ALA A 179 19.80 77.45 94.59
C ALA A 179 20.88 77.60 95.66
N GLU A 180 21.83 78.51 95.42
CA GLU A 180 22.95 78.79 96.33
C GLU A 180 23.13 80.31 96.48
N ASP A 181 23.31 80.79 97.71
CA ASP A 181 23.60 82.20 97.98
C ASP A 181 25.11 82.40 98.17
N PRO A 182 25.80 83.07 97.23
CA PRO A 182 27.26 83.13 97.24
C PRO A 182 27.79 84.10 98.32
N ALA A 183 28.71 83.63 99.16
CA ALA A 183 29.36 84.49 100.15
C ALA A 183 30.33 85.50 99.52
N VAL A 184 29.97 86.78 99.55
CA VAL A 184 30.83 87.89 99.11
C VAL A 184 31.42 88.58 100.34
N ASN A 185 32.75 88.66 100.40
CA ASN A 185 33.48 89.25 101.54
C ASN A 185 33.04 88.72 102.92
N GLN A 186 32.81 87.40 103.02
CA GLN A 186 32.39 86.70 104.24
C GLN A 186 30.95 87.00 104.71
N ALA A 187 30.12 87.66 103.89
CA ALA A 187 28.70 87.81 104.13
C ALA A 187 27.88 87.03 103.08
N ALA A 188 26.94 86.22 103.56
CA ALA A 188 25.87 85.60 102.79
C ALA A 188 24.65 85.49 103.69
N ALA A 189 23.49 85.92 103.23
CA ALA A 189 22.24 85.82 103.96
C ALA A 189 21.66 84.40 103.92
N GLY A 190 22.06 83.58 102.95
CA GLY A 190 21.51 82.27 102.65
C GLY A 190 20.22 82.37 101.83
N VAL A 191 19.92 81.33 101.04
CA VAL A 191 18.69 81.27 100.24
C VAL A 191 17.47 81.14 101.16
N HIS A 192 16.47 82.00 100.98
CA HIS A 192 15.17 81.88 101.64
C HIS A 192 14.25 80.91 100.90
N HIS A 193 14.09 81.12 99.59
CA HIS A 193 13.25 80.27 98.73
C HIS A 193 13.54 80.51 97.24
N THR A 194 13.18 79.52 96.42
CA THR A 194 13.07 79.66 94.96
C THR A 194 11.60 79.85 94.59
N GLU A 195 11.30 80.87 93.80
CA GLU A 195 9.98 81.13 93.22
C GLU A 195 9.95 80.63 91.76
N LEU A 196 8.81 80.07 91.34
CA LEU A 196 8.52 79.62 89.99
C LEU A 196 7.18 80.20 89.52
N ALA A 197 7.17 80.68 88.29
CA ALA A 197 5.99 80.96 87.49
C ALA A 197 5.95 79.96 86.33
N LEU A 198 5.05 78.99 86.42
CA LEU A 198 4.79 78.02 85.35
C LEU A 198 3.81 78.62 84.34
N ASP A 199 4.16 78.61 83.05
CA ASP A 199 3.36 79.06 81.91
C ASP A 199 2.83 80.50 82.04
N GLY A 200 3.65 81.39 82.61
CA GLY A 200 3.27 82.78 82.85
C GLY A 200 2.28 82.97 84.00
N GLY A 201 2.05 81.94 84.81
CA GLY A 201 1.27 82.00 86.04
C GLY A 201 1.88 82.91 87.11
N THR A 202 1.15 83.10 88.22
CA THR A 202 1.63 83.91 89.34
C THR A 202 2.85 83.23 89.99
N PRO A 203 3.97 83.96 90.23
CA PRO A 203 5.09 83.48 91.01
C PRO A 203 4.67 82.85 92.35
N ALA A 204 5.11 81.61 92.60
CA ALA A 204 4.90 80.91 93.85
C ALA A 204 6.18 80.15 94.26
N PRO A 205 6.41 79.89 95.56
CA PRO A 205 7.54 79.06 95.99
C PRO A 205 7.50 77.68 95.36
N VAL A 206 8.65 77.18 94.89
CA VAL A 206 8.78 75.82 94.34
C VAL A 206 8.46 74.79 95.41
N ILE A 207 7.62 73.81 95.08
CA ILE A 207 7.39 72.60 95.87
C ILE A 207 8.02 71.44 95.13
N GLU A 208 9.06 70.84 95.70
CA GLU A 208 9.75 69.71 95.08
C GLU A 208 9.17 68.35 95.51
N PRO A 209 9.16 67.34 94.61
CA PRO A 209 9.60 67.39 93.22
C PRO A 209 8.55 67.99 92.26
N LEU A 210 8.99 68.72 91.22
CA LEU A 210 8.08 69.32 90.24
C LEU A 210 7.82 68.36 89.07
N GLY A 211 6.56 67.90 88.95
CA GLY A 211 6.06 67.23 87.75
C GLY A 211 5.47 68.25 86.77
N LEU A 212 5.58 67.98 85.47
CA LEU A 212 4.85 68.71 84.43
C LEU A 212 3.59 67.94 84.05
N GLU A 213 2.56 68.65 83.60
CA GLU A 213 1.44 68.04 82.89
C GLU A 213 1.87 67.70 81.46
N GLU A 214 1.06 66.94 80.72
CA GLU A 214 1.38 66.65 79.31
C GLU A 214 1.26 67.92 78.45
N GLY A 215 2.27 68.19 77.60
CA GLY A 215 2.31 69.40 76.80
C GLY A 215 3.63 70.18 76.89
N SER A 216 3.63 71.42 76.40
CA SER A 216 4.79 72.31 76.41
C SER A 216 4.68 73.33 77.52
N HIS A 217 5.75 73.47 78.31
CA HIS A 217 5.79 74.32 79.48
C HIS A 217 6.95 75.32 79.44
N VAL A 218 6.69 76.54 79.91
CA VAL A 218 7.66 77.60 80.14
C VAL A 218 7.79 77.82 81.64
N LEU A 219 8.99 77.67 82.18
CA LEU A 219 9.30 77.82 83.59
C LEU A 219 10.11 79.09 83.77
N ALA A 220 9.53 80.12 84.39
CA ALA A 220 10.25 81.31 84.83
C ALA A 220 10.57 81.18 86.33
N TYR A 221 11.83 81.21 86.74
CA TYR A 221 12.25 80.99 88.13
C TYR A 221 13.32 81.97 88.61
N ARG A 222 13.37 82.23 89.91
CA ARG A 222 14.43 82.98 90.60
C ARG A 222 14.50 82.58 92.07
N SER A 223 15.63 82.80 92.72
CA SER A 223 15.73 82.67 94.18
C SER A 223 15.87 84.02 94.88
N VAL A 224 15.42 84.04 96.14
CA VAL A 224 15.49 85.20 97.05
C VAL A 224 16.22 84.76 98.30
N ASP A 225 17.13 85.59 98.82
CA ASP A 225 17.86 85.35 100.07
C ASP A 225 17.07 85.79 101.32
N ASN A 226 17.64 85.58 102.51
CA ASN A 226 17.02 85.93 103.79
C ASN A 226 17.02 87.44 104.11
N VAL A 227 17.75 88.29 103.37
CA VAL A 227 17.70 89.76 103.48
C VAL A 227 16.95 90.43 102.31
N GLY A 228 16.31 89.61 101.48
CA GLY A 228 15.42 89.99 100.40
C GLY A 228 16.14 90.47 99.13
N ASN A 229 17.40 90.11 98.90
CA ASN A 229 17.99 90.24 97.57
C ASN A 229 17.49 89.07 96.69
N ALA A 230 17.16 89.36 95.44
CA ALA A 230 16.56 88.40 94.51
C ALA A 230 17.29 88.44 93.18
N GLU A 231 17.55 87.28 92.59
CA GLU A 231 18.14 87.23 91.25
C GLU A 231 17.13 87.67 90.18
N ALA A 232 17.66 87.97 89.00
CA ALA A 232 16.85 88.18 87.81
C ALA A 232 16.12 86.88 87.44
N TRP A 233 14.89 87.00 86.95
CA TRP A 233 14.11 85.88 86.43
C TRP A 233 14.87 85.14 85.32
N ARG A 234 14.97 83.82 85.45
CA ARG A 234 15.50 82.88 84.45
C ARG A 234 14.35 82.13 83.80
N GLU A 235 14.48 81.77 82.53
CA GLU A 235 13.47 80.98 81.80
C GLU A 235 14.03 79.65 81.28
N ALA A 236 13.23 78.59 81.38
CA ALA A 236 13.49 77.29 80.76
C ALA A 236 12.23 76.76 80.05
N ARG A 237 12.40 75.97 78.99
CA ARG A 237 11.29 75.35 78.25
C ARG A 237 11.45 73.84 78.28
N TYR A 238 10.40 73.15 78.68
CA TYR A 238 10.33 71.69 78.68
C TYR A 238 9.04 71.24 78.03
N ARG A 239 9.09 70.10 77.33
CA ARG A 239 7.91 69.39 76.88
C ARG A 239 7.78 68.11 77.67
N ARG A 240 6.57 67.69 78.00
CA ARG A 240 6.32 66.38 78.57
C ARG A 240 5.51 65.54 77.59
N ASP A 241 6.05 64.35 77.34
CA ASP A 241 5.37 63.28 76.64
C ASP A 241 5.20 62.13 77.64
N ALA A 242 3.96 61.86 78.04
CA ALA A 242 3.66 60.78 78.97
C ALA A 242 2.93 59.61 78.28
N THR A 243 2.73 59.70 76.97
CA THR A 243 1.92 58.76 76.22
C THR A 243 2.81 57.69 75.61
N ALA A 244 2.59 56.43 75.99
CA ALA A 244 3.32 55.32 75.38
C ALA A 244 2.88 55.09 73.92
N PRO A 245 3.76 54.56 73.06
CA PRO A 245 3.42 54.26 71.67
C PRO A 245 2.43 53.11 71.57
N LEU A 246 1.74 53.00 70.43
CA LEU A 246 0.78 51.93 70.14
C LEU A 246 1.31 51.02 69.03
N THR A 247 1.60 49.75 69.35
CA THR A 247 1.94 48.74 68.35
C THR A 247 0.73 47.92 67.88
N THR A 248 0.62 47.76 66.57
CA THR A 248 -0.36 46.90 65.89
C THR A 248 0.36 45.75 65.19
N LEU A 249 -0.22 44.54 65.25
CA LEU A 249 0.26 43.36 64.54
C LEU A 249 -0.70 43.07 63.37
N SER A 250 -0.14 42.93 62.17
CA SER A 250 -0.90 42.58 60.96
C SER A 250 -0.44 41.23 60.40
N VAL A 251 -1.40 40.47 59.90
CA VAL A 251 -1.19 39.18 59.23
C VAL A 251 -1.33 39.42 57.72
N GLY A 252 -0.25 39.20 56.97
CA GLY A 252 -0.28 39.25 55.50
C GLY A 252 -0.93 38.01 54.89
N GLY A 253 -1.03 37.93 53.57
CA GLY A 253 -1.47 36.72 52.87
C GLY A 253 -0.31 35.75 52.60
N PRO A 254 -0.58 34.44 52.39
CA PRO A 254 -1.89 33.78 52.36
C PRO A 254 -2.40 33.40 53.77
N VAL A 255 -3.71 33.57 54.03
CA VAL A 255 -4.41 33.13 55.26
C VAL A 255 -5.59 32.27 54.83
N MET A 256 -5.80 31.09 55.45
CA MET A 256 -6.92 30.21 55.11
C MET A 256 -7.95 30.19 56.23
N ARG A 257 -9.19 30.54 55.90
CA ARG A 257 -10.29 30.71 56.86
C ARG A 257 -11.08 29.41 56.96
N LEU A 258 -10.93 28.69 58.08
CA LEU A 258 -11.68 27.46 58.36
C LEU A 258 -12.67 27.76 59.46
N SER A 259 -13.98 27.74 59.14
CA SER A 259 -15.08 27.70 60.12
C SER A 259 -14.75 28.42 61.46
N ASP A 260 -14.56 29.74 61.37
CA ASP A 260 -14.27 30.70 62.44
C ASP A 260 -12.82 30.84 62.96
N GLU A 261 -11.83 30.11 62.44
CA GLU A 261 -10.40 30.31 62.74
C GLU A 261 -9.56 30.63 61.48
N ASP A 262 -8.71 31.67 61.57
CA ASP A 262 -7.70 32.00 60.57
C ASP A 262 -6.45 31.13 60.80
N VAL A 263 -6.18 30.17 59.90
CA VAL A 263 -4.99 29.30 59.96
C VAL A 263 -3.90 29.86 59.04
N LEU A 264 -2.70 30.05 59.59
CA LEU A 264 -1.55 30.56 58.85
C LEU A 264 -0.79 29.42 58.15
N THR A 265 -0.12 29.76 57.06
CA THR A 265 0.86 28.90 56.39
C THR A 265 2.28 29.32 56.82
N PRO A 266 3.31 28.47 56.65
CA PRO A 266 4.70 28.87 56.89
C PRO A 266 5.16 30.09 56.05
N GLU A 267 4.44 30.41 54.97
CA GLU A 267 4.74 31.53 54.07
C GLU A 267 4.07 32.85 54.49
N THR A 268 3.13 32.82 55.44
CA THR A 268 2.34 33.97 55.87
C THR A 268 3.20 34.98 56.65
N PRO A 269 3.44 36.20 56.13
CA PRO A 269 4.28 37.18 56.82
C PRO A 269 3.50 37.93 57.92
N LEU A 270 4.11 38.08 59.09
CA LEU A 270 3.65 38.91 60.20
C LEU A 270 4.42 40.23 60.24
N ALA A 271 3.72 41.36 60.37
CA ALA A 271 4.33 42.68 60.44
C ALA A 271 3.83 43.44 61.68
N LEU A 272 4.74 44.17 62.32
CA LEU A 272 4.45 45.10 63.42
C LEU A 272 4.51 46.53 62.90
N SER A 273 3.58 47.37 63.33
CA SER A 273 3.59 48.80 63.08
C SER A 273 3.31 49.55 64.38
N ALA A 274 4.27 50.35 64.81
CA ALA A 274 4.17 51.17 66.01
C ALA A 274 4.02 52.64 65.63
N ALA A 275 3.12 53.34 66.33
CA ALA A 275 2.96 54.79 66.20
C ALA A 275 2.95 55.41 67.59
N ASP A 276 3.72 56.48 67.78
CA ASP A 276 3.65 57.28 68.99
C ASP A 276 2.58 58.37 68.80
N PRO A 277 1.44 58.31 69.50
CA PRO A 277 0.33 59.23 69.29
C PRO A 277 0.66 60.62 69.84
N VAL A 278 0.30 61.65 69.06
CA VAL A 278 0.43 63.04 69.52
C VAL A 278 -0.60 63.34 70.60
N SER A 279 -0.15 63.57 71.84
CA SER A 279 -0.96 64.00 72.98
C SER A 279 -0.58 65.42 73.39
N ALA A 280 -1.57 66.30 73.57
CA ALA A 280 -1.36 67.72 73.87
C ALA A 280 -0.35 68.45 72.95
N GLY A 281 -0.25 68.03 71.68
CA GLY A 281 0.68 68.60 70.69
C GLY A 281 2.13 68.12 70.81
N VAL A 282 2.41 67.13 71.66
CA VAL A 282 3.73 66.53 71.88
C VAL A 282 3.69 65.05 71.51
N ALA A 283 4.75 64.58 70.85
CA ALA A 283 5.09 63.16 70.67
C ALA A 283 6.62 63.08 70.58
N SER A 284 7.22 62.11 71.25
CA SER A 284 8.67 61.88 71.23
C SER A 284 9.11 60.94 70.11
N GLY A 285 8.15 60.26 69.48
CA GLY A 285 8.34 59.29 68.41
C GLY A 285 8.76 57.92 68.95
N VAL A 286 8.46 56.87 68.19
CA VAL A 286 8.87 55.50 68.55
C VAL A 286 10.40 55.40 68.50
N ARG A 287 11.01 54.89 69.57
CA ARG A 287 12.44 54.58 69.66
C ARG A 287 12.73 53.17 69.17
N GLU A 288 11.99 52.19 69.67
CA GLU A 288 12.16 50.80 69.32
C GLU A 288 10.84 50.02 69.43
N THR A 289 10.72 48.99 68.60
CA THR A 289 9.67 47.96 68.67
C THR A 289 10.36 46.62 68.83
N VAL A 290 9.97 45.84 69.84
CA VAL A 290 10.52 44.51 70.10
C VAL A 290 9.42 43.46 70.12
N TYR A 291 9.77 42.23 69.77
CA TYR A 291 8.87 41.08 69.83
C TYR A 291 9.59 39.80 70.28
N ARG A 292 8.85 38.83 70.78
CA ARG A 292 9.34 37.48 71.07
C ARG A 292 8.34 36.44 70.63
N ILE A 293 8.84 35.28 70.23
CA ILE A 293 8.07 34.11 69.83
C ILE A 293 8.19 33.07 70.94
N ASP A 294 7.08 32.53 71.41
CA ASP A 294 6.97 31.44 72.39
C ASP A 294 7.71 31.68 73.71
N GLY A 295 7.72 32.93 74.19
CA GLY A 295 8.44 33.30 75.41
C GLY A 295 9.97 33.27 75.28
N GLY A 296 10.49 33.18 74.06
CA GLY A 296 11.92 33.26 73.76
C GLY A 296 12.54 34.65 74.00
N ALA A 297 13.79 34.81 73.58
CA ALA A 297 14.51 36.08 73.69
C ALA A 297 13.79 37.21 72.91
N GLU A 298 13.85 38.43 73.45
CA GLU A 298 13.35 39.62 72.76
C GLU A 298 14.18 39.94 71.53
N GLN A 299 13.50 40.23 70.43
CA GLN A 299 14.06 40.53 69.12
C GLN A 299 13.64 41.94 68.70
N ALA A 300 14.58 42.73 68.20
CA ALA A 300 14.27 44.01 67.59
C ALA A 300 13.52 43.80 66.26
N TYR A 301 12.42 44.52 66.06
CA TYR A 301 11.65 44.43 64.83
C TYR A 301 12.38 45.18 63.69
N ALA A 302 12.84 44.43 62.69
CA ALA A 302 13.55 44.95 61.52
C ALA A 302 12.74 44.85 60.20
N GLY A 303 11.60 44.17 60.22
CA GLY A 303 10.76 43.89 59.05
C GLY A 303 9.84 42.69 59.30
N ALA A 304 9.01 42.36 58.31
CA ALA A 304 8.08 41.25 58.42
C ALA A 304 8.81 39.91 58.67
N PHE A 305 8.26 39.08 59.55
CA PHE A 305 8.81 37.78 59.93
C PHE A 305 7.79 36.66 59.73
N ARG A 306 8.22 35.40 59.82
CA ARG A 306 7.38 34.22 59.61
C ARG A 306 7.49 33.28 60.79
N LEU A 307 6.47 32.46 60.97
CA LEU A 307 6.42 31.45 62.03
C LEU A 307 6.63 30.05 61.44
N PRO A 308 7.38 29.16 62.13
CA PRO A 308 7.49 27.76 61.74
C PRO A 308 6.14 27.02 61.95
N LEU A 309 6.08 25.73 61.59
CA LEU A 309 4.90 24.91 61.83
C LEU A 309 4.66 24.71 63.33
N GLY A 310 3.39 24.84 63.75
CA GLY A 310 3.01 24.68 65.16
C GLY A 310 2.10 25.79 65.65
N ARG A 311 1.80 25.74 66.95
CA ARG A 311 1.13 26.84 67.67
C ARG A 311 2.19 27.76 68.23
N HIS A 312 2.04 29.05 67.98
CA HIS A 312 2.99 30.08 68.40
C HIS A 312 2.29 31.23 69.10
N THR A 313 2.93 31.79 70.13
CA THR A 313 2.51 33.04 70.77
C THR A 313 3.53 34.13 70.43
N VAL A 314 3.07 35.21 69.80
CA VAL A 314 3.89 36.38 69.49
C VAL A 314 3.55 37.48 70.49
N ALA A 315 4.50 37.83 71.35
CA ALA A 315 4.39 38.95 72.27
C ALA A 315 5.22 40.14 71.76
N TYR A 316 4.70 41.36 71.85
CA TYR A 316 5.33 42.56 71.29
C TYR A 316 5.02 43.82 72.11
N ARG A 317 5.95 44.79 72.09
CA ARG A 317 5.81 46.13 72.68
C ARG A 317 6.75 47.14 72.01
N SER A 318 6.42 48.42 72.14
CA SER A 318 7.26 49.54 71.72
C SER A 318 7.54 50.51 72.87
N THR A 319 8.68 51.18 72.75
CA THR A 319 9.12 52.26 73.65
C THR A 319 9.36 53.52 72.81
N ASP A 320 8.94 54.68 73.29
CA ASP A 320 9.20 55.96 72.64
C ASP A 320 10.59 56.54 73.01
N ARG A 321 10.91 57.74 72.52
CA ARG A 321 12.19 58.41 72.82
C ARG A 321 12.20 59.12 74.17
N ALA A 322 11.04 59.45 74.73
CA ALA A 322 10.90 60.00 76.09
C ALA A 322 11.00 58.91 77.19
N GLY A 323 11.02 57.63 76.80
CA GLY A 323 11.18 56.48 77.68
C GLY A 323 9.87 55.81 78.10
N ASN A 324 8.72 56.19 77.53
CA ASN A 324 7.45 55.53 77.82
C ASN A 324 7.34 54.23 77.00
N ALA A 325 7.07 53.12 77.69
CA ALA A 325 6.88 51.81 77.08
C ALA A 325 5.42 51.37 77.22
N GLU A 326 4.86 50.82 76.14
CA GLU A 326 3.51 50.27 76.21
C GLU A 326 3.48 48.92 76.95
N PRO A 327 2.32 48.53 77.53
CA PRO A 327 2.13 47.18 78.03
C PRO A 327 2.33 46.15 76.91
N GLU A 328 2.99 45.04 77.24
CA GLU A 328 3.20 43.95 76.27
C GLU A 328 1.86 43.38 75.79
N ARG A 329 1.69 43.28 74.47
CA ARG A 329 0.56 42.62 73.82
C ARG A 329 0.97 41.26 73.30
N SER A 330 0.04 40.31 73.25
CA SER A 330 0.29 38.97 72.70
C SER A 330 -0.82 38.51 71.75
N ALA A 331 -0.45 37.79 70.69
CA ALA A 331 -1.36 37.11 69.78
C ALA A 331 -0.94 35.64 69.60
N GLU A 332 -1.93 34.74 69.47
CA GLU A 332 -1.71 33.32 69.22
C GLU A 332 -1.99 32.96 67.76
N PHE A 333 -1.15 32.09 67.19
CA PHE A 333 -1.24 31.65 65.80
C PHE A 333 -1.09 30.14 65.70
N ALA A 334 -1.90 29.49 64.87
CA ALA A 334 -1.72 28.10 64.46
C ALA A 334 -1.22 28.06 63.01
N VAL A 335 -0.02 27.54 62.81
CA VAL A 335 0.62 27.39 61.49
C VAL A 335 0.56 25.92 61.08
N GLN A 336 -0.16 25.60 60.00
CA GLN A 336 -0.36 24.23 59.54
C GLN A 336 -0.13 24.09 58.02
N THR A 337 0.33 22.92 57.59
CA THR A 337 0.24 22.45 56.19
C THR A 337 -1.04 21.63 56.06
N LEU A 338 -2.04 22.15 55.36
CA LEU A 338 -3.37 21.54 55.36
C LEU A 338 -3.63 20.56 54.21
N ASP A 339 -2.86 20.69 53.13
CA ASP A 339 -2.93 19.83 51.95
C ASP A 339 -1.53 19.51 51.42
N ALA A 340 -1.26 18.23 51.21
CA ALA A 340 -0.01 17.70 50.67
C ALA A 340 -0.27 16.60 49.63
N GLN A 341 -1.54 16.38 49.27
CA GLN A 341 -1.90 15.45 48.21
C GLN A 341 -2.04 16.24 46.91
N ALA A 342 -1.48 15.73 45.84
CA ALA A 342 -1.72 16.27 44.52
C ALA A 342 -3.13 15.87 44.03
N PRO A 343 -3.72 16.62 43.09
CA PRO A 343 -5.00 16.25 42.48
C PRO A 343 -4.94 14.89 41.80
N ARG A 344 -6.09 14.25 41.57
CA ARG A 344 -6.20 13.06 40.70
C ARG A 344 -6.89 13.42 39.40
N THR A 345 -6.22 13.16 38.28
CA THR A 345 -6.84 13.28 36.95
C THR A 345 -7.38 11.95 36.46
N SER A 346 -8.59 11.97 35.93
CA SER A 346 -9.24 10.86 35.23
C SER A 346 -9.36 11.16 33.73
N LEU A 347 -9.22 10.11 32.92
CA LEU A 347 -9.29 10.16 31.46
C LEU A 347 -10.56 9.46 30.97
N GLU A 348 -11.38 10.17 30.20
CA GLU A 348 -12.50 9.60 29.46
C GLU A 348 -12.18 9.61 27.97
N LEU A 349 -12.12 8.42 27.34
CA LEU A 349 -11.99 8.27 25.89
C LEU A 349 -13.38 8.19 25.23
N ARG A 350 -13.62 9.03 24.23
CA ARG A 350 -14.86 9.09 23.43
C ARG A 350 -14.58 8.81 21.95
N GLY A 351 -15.42 7.99 21.34
CA GLY A 351 -15.30 7.57 19.93
C GLY A 351 -15.20 6.04 19.77
N PRO A 352 -15.10 5.54 18.52
CA PRO A 352 -14.82 4.13 18.23
C PRO A 352 -13.49 3.71 18.85
N ARG A 353 -13.47 2.52 19.45
CA ARG A 353 -12.29 1.95 20.11
C ARG A 353 -12.25 0.44 19.96
N TYR A 354 -11.05 -0.12 19.83
CA TYR A 354 -10.83 -1.57 19.73
C TYR A 354 -9.60 -1.99 20.53
N GLY A 355 -9.60 -3.20 21.09
CA GLY A 355 -8.51 -3.68 21.94
C GLY A 355 -8.47 -3.04 23.34
N ALA A 356 -7.53 -3.48 24.16
CA ALA A 356 -7.40 -3.06 25.56
C ALA A 356 -6.03 -2.46 25.91
N ASP A 357 -4.95 -2.88 25.26
CA ASP A 357 -3.59 -2.37 25.52
C ASP A 357 -2.63 -2.65 24.33
N PRO A 358 -2.21 -1.64 23.55
CA PRO A 358 -2.78 -0.29 23.53
C PRO A 358 -4.23 -0.32 23.01
N VAL A 359 -5.04 0.66 23.40
CA VAL A 359 -6.37 0.84 22.81
C VAL A 359 -6.23 1.49 21.43
N PHE A 360 -6.85 0.88 20.42
CA PHE A 360 -6.95 1.43 19.08
C PHE A 360 -8.08 2.46 19.02
N VAL A 361 -7.84 3.59 18.36
CA VAL A 361 -8.81 4.69 18.21
C VAL A 361 -8.68 5.34 16.84
N THR A 362 -9.75 5.98 16.35
CA THR A 362 -9.67 6.77 15.11
C THR A 362 -9.02 8.14 15.35
N PRO A 363 -8.47 8.81 14.32
CA PRO A 363 -7.98 10.20 14.40
C PRO A 363 -8.99 11.20 14.98
N ALA A 364 -10.28 10.91 14.82
CA ALA A 364 -11.39 11.73 15.31
C ALA A 364 -11.81 11.41 16.76
N ALA A 365 -11.26 10.36 17.37
CA ALA A 365 -11.50 10.08 18.78
C ALA A 365 -11.00 11.23 19.66
N SER A 366 -11.68 11.46 20.78
CA SER A 366 -11.37 12.56 21.69
C SER A 366 -11.19 12.09 23.12
N PHE A 367 -10.24 12.71 23.81
CA PHE A 367 -9.93 12.47 25.21
C PHE A 367 -10.42 13.66 26.03
N ALA A 368 -11.22 13.39 27.05
CA ALA A 368 -11.62 14.38 28.03
C ALA A 368 -10.92 14.08 29.36
N LEU A 369 -10.28 15.09 29.94
CA LEU A 369 -9.68 15.02 31.27
C LEU A 369 -10.63 15.66 32.28
N SER A 370 -10.75 15.04 33.45
CA SER A 370 -11.38 15.66 34.61
C SER A 370 -10.54 15.41 35.85
N ALA A 371 -10.23 16.47 36.58
CA ALA A 371 -9.39 16.41 37.76
C ALA A 371 -10.23 16.74 39.00
N SER A 372 -10.01 15.98 40.07
CA SER A 372 -10.59 16.21 41.39
C SER A 372 -9.46 16.34 42.40
N ASP A 373 -9.59 17.29 43.31
CA ASP A 373 -8.60 17.52 44.36
C ASP A 373 -9.13 17.01 45.71
N ASP A 374 -8.31 16.23 46.42
CA ASP A 374 -8.69 15.56 47.67
C ASP A 374 -7.69 15.90 48.77
N ARG A 375 -8.17 16.17 49.98
CA ARG A 375 -7.34 16.73 51.05
C ARG A 375 -6.57 15.69 51.87
N ARG A 376 -7.19 14.53 52.13
CA ARG A 376 -6.59 13.45 52.95
C ARG A 376 -7.03 12.05 52.52
N THR A 377 -8.29 11.88 52.10
CA THR A 377 -8.83 10.58 51.71
C THR A 377 -9.14 10.59 50.23
N ALA A 378 -8.67 9.58 49.49
CA ALA A 378 -8.94 9.52 48.07
C ALA A 378 -10.45 9.42 47.77
N GLY A 379 -11.01 10.48 47.17
CA GLY A 379 -12.39 10.53 46.65
C GLY A 379 -13.35 11.37 47.48
N ASP A 380 -12.83 12.18 48.41
CA ASP A 380 -13.62 13.09 49.25
C ASP A 380 -13.92 14.44 48.58
N GLY A 381 -13.20 14.81 47.52
CA GLY A 381 -13.36 16.07 46.78
C GLY A 381 -13.13 17.31 47.63
N ALA A 382 -12.47 17.17 48.79
CA ALA A 382 -12.37 18.19 49.82
C ALA A 382 -11.00 18.90 49.86
N GLY A 383 -10.21 18.76 48.78
CA GLY A 383 -8.92 19.44 48.56
C GLY A 383 -9.03 20.97 48.44
N VAL A 384 -7.90 21.65 48.26
CA VAL A 384 -7.86 23.10 48.01
C VAL A 384 -8.35 23.50 46.63
N GLY A 385 -8.57 22.53 45.73
CA GLY A 385 -9.08 22.71 44.38
C GLY A 385 -7.97 22.62 43.32
N VAL A 386 -8.36 22.22 42.11
CA VAL A 386 -7.43 22.09 40.97
C VAL A 386 -7.14 23.47 40.38
N ALA A 387 -5.88 23.90 40.40
CA ALA A 387 -5.44 25.13 39.75
C ALA A 387 -5.37 24.99 38.24
N SER A 388 -4.84 23.86 37.76
CA SER A 388 -4.66 23.59 36.33
C SER A 388 -4.56 22.10 36.02
N THR A 389 -4.96 21.73 34.81
CA THR A 389 -4.74 20.40 34.23
C THR A 389 -3.88 20.58 32.98
N HIS A 390 -2.90 19.70 32.81
CA HIS A 390 -1.92 19.74 31.74
C HIS A 390 -1.89 18.41 31.00
N TRP A 391 -1.62 18.46 29.70
CA TRP A 391 -1.54 17.29 28.84
C TRP A 391 -0.51 17.45 27.72
N ALA A 392 0.02 16.34 27.21
CA ALA A 392 0.88 16.30 26.04
C ALA A 392 0.79 14.92 25.38
N PHE A 393 0.92 14.88 24.05
CA PHE A 393 1.24 13.63 23.37
C PHE A 393 2.74 13.38 23.35
N ASP A 394 3.12 12.10 23.37
CA ASP A 394 4.48 11.63 23.13
C ASP A 394 5.46 12.33 24.06
N ASP A 395 6.58 12.89 23.59
CA ASP A 395 7.53 13.65 24.42
C ASP A 395 7.38 15.18 24.26
N GLN A 396 6.24 15.64 23.75
CA GLN A 396 5.99 17.08 23.58
C GLN A 396 5.89 17.81 24.93
N ALA A 397 6.06 19.13 24.90
CA ALA A 397 5.85 19.98 26.06
C ALA A 397 4.38 19.96 26.50
N PHE A 398 4.13 19.99 27.81
CA PHE A 398 2.79 20.03 28.38
C PHE A 398 2.05 21.33 28.05
N ALA A 399 0.85 21.20 27.50
CA ALA A 399 -0.10 22.28 27.27
C ALA A 399 -1.20 22.26 28.33
N SER A 400 -1.79 23.42 28.64
CA SER A 400 -2.95 23.49 29.53
C SER A 400 -4.20 22.88 28.86
N TYR A 401 -4.96 22.11 29.64
CA TYR A 401 -6.20 21.50 29.19
C TYR A 401 -7.34 22.54 29.17
N ALA A 402 -7.89 22.78 27.97
CA ALA A 402 -8.97 23.75 27.75
C ALA A 402 -10.25 23.11 27.19
N GLY A 403 -10.23 21.80 26.91
CA GLY A 403 -11.34 21.06 26.29
C GLY A 403 -10.87 19.74 25.67
N PRO A 404 -11.77 18.97 25.04
CA PRO A 404 -11.46 17.65 24.49
C PRO A 404 -10.25 17.65 23.55
N ILE A 405 -9.36 16.68 23.74
CA ILE A 405 -8.12 16.51 22.99
C ILE A 405 -8.36 15.52 21.86
N ALA A 406 -8.09 15.89 20.61
CA ALA A 406 -8.18 14.95 19.49
C ALA A 406 -6.96 14.01 19.47
N ALA A 407 -7.17 12.73 19.15
CA ALA A 407 -6.09 11.76 18.94
C ALA A 407 -5.12 12.21 17.84
N GLY A 408 -5.66 12.85 16.80
CA GLY A 408 -4.87 13.53 15.78
C GLY A 408 -4.23 12.56 14.82
N ALA A 409 -2.93 12.74 14.55
CA ALA A 409 -2.21 11.94 13.56
C ALA A 409 -2.15 10.45 13.94
N GLU A 410 -2.21 9.62 12.91
CA GLU A 410 -2.05 8.17 12.97
C GLU A 410 -0.68 7.76 13.52
N GLY A 411 -0.66 6.64 14.26
CA GLY A 411 0.54 6.09 14.88
C GLY A 411 0.37 5.69 16.34
N SER A 412 1.38 5.00 16.87
CA SER A 412 1.46 4.68 18.29
C SER A 412 1.88 5.92 19.07
N ARG A 413 1.05 6.32 20.03
CA ARG A 413 1.24 7.53 20.83
C ARG A 413 0.99 7.24 22.30
N TRP A 414 1.52 8.06 23.19
CA TRP A 414 1.06 8.08 24.58
C TRP A 414 0.54 9.46 24.95
N LEU A 415 -0.66 9.51 25.52
CA LEU A 415 -1.20 10.72 26.12
C LEU A 415 -0.71 10.80 27.56
N ARG A 416 0.10 11.82 27.85
CA ARG A 416 0.53 12.16 29.21
C ARG A 416 -0.34 13.28 29.75
N PHE A 417 -0.70 13.19 31.03
CA PHE A 417 -1.46 14.24 31.70
C PHE A 417 -1.18 14.28 33.20
N PHE A 418 -1.33 15.46 33.78
CA PHE A 418 -1.27 15.69 35.21
C PHE A 418 -2.00 16.98 35.60
N SER A 419 -2.36 17.12 36.87
CA SER A 419 -2.95 18.32 37.44
C SER A 419 -2.14 18.89 38.59
N VAL A 420 -2.31 20.18 38.83
CA VAL A 420 -1.69 20.95 39.91
C VAL A 420 -2.79 21.61 40.74
N ASP A 421 -2.71 21.53 42.06
CA ASP A 421 -3.65 22.20 42.98
C ASP A 421 -3.32 23.70 43.18
N LEU A 422 -4.14 24.42 43.96
CA LEU A 422 -3.92 25.84 44.28
C LEU A 422 -2.70 26.12 45.18
N LEU A 423 -2.10 25.09 45.79
CA LEU A 423 -0.91 25.19 46.64
C LEU A 423 0.39 24.77 45.93
N GLY A 424 0.29 24.35 44.65
CA GLY A 424 1.41 23.94 43.82
C GLY A 424 1.78 22.46 43.90
N ASN A 425 0.99 21.62 44.58
CA ASN A 425 1.19 20.17 44.57
C ASN A 425 0.76 19.63 43.20
N ALA A 426 1.68 18.95 42.51
CA ALA A 426 1.47 18.37 41.18
C ALA A 426 1.49 16.85 41.23
N GLU A 427 0.58 16.19 40.52
CA GLU A 427 0.62 14.73 40.41
C GLU A 427 1.75 14.31 39.45
N ALA A 428 2.28 13.11 39.63
CA ALA A 428 3.20 12.54 38.67
C ALA A 428 2.46 12.32 37.33
N PRO A 429 3.04 12.68 36.17
CA PRO A 429 2.36 12.49 34.89
C PRO A 429 1.96 11.04 34.65
N ALA A 430 0.66 10.80 34.56
CA ALA A 430 0.12 9.53 34.08
C ALA A 430 0.29 9.46 32.56
N ALA A 431 0.50 8.26 32.03
CA ALA A 431 0.63 8.02 30.60
C ALA A 431 -0.30 6.87 30.16
N VAL A 432 -1.04 7.09 29.08
CA VAL A 432 -1.89 6.06 28.45
C VAL A 432 -1.46 5.87 27.01
N ALA A 433 -1.08 4.64 26.66
CA ALA A 433 -0.72 4.27 25.29
C ALA A 433 -1.99 4.13 24.43
N VAL A 434 -1.97 4.74 23.25
CA VAL A 434 -3.05 4.72 22.27
C VAL A 434 -2.46 4.44 20.89
N ALA A 435 -3.13 3.58 20.13
CA ALA A 435 -2.78 3.30 18.75
C ALA A 435 -3.79 4.00 17.86
N VAL A 436 -3.41 5.13 17.27
CA VAL A 436 -4.31 5.89 16.40
C VAL A 436 -4.25 5.26 15.01
N ASP A 437 -5.40 4.80 14.52
CA ASP A 437 -5.56 4.17 13.20
C ASP A 437 -6.74 4.80 12.46
N GLY A 438 -6.43 5.43 11.33
CA GLY A 438 -7.41 6.05 10.45
C GLY A 438 -7.43 5.45 9.06
N THR A 439 -6.60 4.43 8.81
CA THR A 439 -6.44 3.86 7.48
C THR A 439 -7.37 2.68 7.31
N PRO A 440 -8.35 2.73 6.39
CA PRO A 440 -9.18 1.57 6.14
C PRO A 440 -8.38 0.43 5.49
N PRO A 441 -8.80 -0.83 5.67
CA PRO A 441 -8.13 -1.97 5.08
C PRO A 441 -8.33 -1.99 3.57
N ALA A 442 -7.33 -2.47 2.83
CA ALA A 442 -7.35 -2.55 1.38
C ALA A 442 -7.73 -3.96 0.92
N SER A 443 -8.74 -4.07 0.05
CA SER A 443 -9.14 -5.36 -0.52
C SER A 443 -8.58 -5.62 -1.93
N GLU A 444 -8.13 -6.85 -2.13
CA GLU A 444 -7.62 -7.38 -3.39
C GLU A 444 -8.49 -8.53 -3.90
N LEU A 445 -8.47 -8.73 -5.21
CA LEU A 445 -9.21 -9.79 -5.88
C LEU A 445 -8.23 -10.59 -6.73
N THR A 446 -8.24 -11.91 -6.59
CA THR A 446 -7.38 -12.83 -7.33
C THR A 446 -8.22 -13.89 -8.01
N ALA A 447 -8.06 -14.06 -9.32
CA ALA A 447 -8.63 -15.17 -10.07
C ALA A 447 -7.65 -16.36 -10.08
N GLY A 448 -8.16 -17.56 -9.82
CA GLY A 448 -7.42 -18.81 -9.97
C GLY A 448 -7.22 -19.22 -11.43
N ALA A 449 -6.81 -20.47 -11.64
CA ALA A 449 -6.81 -21.10 -12.96
C ALA A 449 -8.13 -21.87 -13.19
N PRO A 450 -8.57 -22.04 -14.44
CA PRO A 450 -7.96 -21.54 -15.68
C PRO A 450 -8.30 -20.07 -15.98
N GLN A 451 -7.35 -19.31 -16.51
CA GLN A 451 -7.52 -17.90 -16.88
C GLN A 451 -6.61 -17.54 -18.06
N ALA A 452 -7.03 -16.57 -18.86
CA ALA A 452 -6.30 -16.05 -20.01
C ALA A 452 -6.35 -14.52 -20.02
N VAL A 453 -5.32 -13.86 -20.53
CA VAL A 453 -5.31 -12.41 -20.73
C VAL A 453 -5.42 -12.14 -22.22
N LEU A 454 -6.43 -11.37 -22.62
CA LEU A 454 -6.62 -10.98 -24.03
C LEU A 454 -5.51 -10.04 -24.49
N ASP A 455 -5.31 -9.93 -25.80
CA ASP A 455 -4.39 -8.95 -26.39
C ASP A 455 -4.73 -7.50 -26.01
N SER A 456 -5.99 -7.22 -25.71
CA SER A 456 -6.52 -5.96 -25.21
C SER A 456 -6.26 -5.74 -23.70
N GLY A 457 -5.74 -6.75 -22.99
CA GLY A 457 -5.30 -6.69 -21.60
C GLY A 457 -6.36 -7.09 -20.57
N GLU A 458 -7.59 -7.41 -20.99
CA GLU A 458 -8.63 -7.90 -20.08
C GLU A 458 -8.37 -9.35 -19.64
N LEU A 459 -8.69 -9.64 -18.38
CA LEU A 459 -8.62 -10.99 -17.82
C LEU A 459 -9.92 -11.75 -18.09
N VAL A 460 -9.80 -12.84 -18.83
CA VAL A 460 -10.88 -13.80 -19.12
C VAL A 460 -10.69 -15.04 -18.26
N VAL A 461 -11.77 -15.53 -17.68
CA VAL A 461 -11.80 -16.69 -16.81
C VAL A 461 -12.88 -17.66 -17.27
N ALA A 462 -12.70 -18.95 -17.03
CA ALA A 462 -13.79 -19.90 -17.19
C ALA A 462 -14.87 -19.66 -16.13
N SER A 463 -16.12 -20.04 -16.43
CA SER A 463 -17.23 -19.98 -15.47
C SER A 463 -16.97 -20.75 -14.16
N HIS A 464 -16.11 -21.76 -14.17
CA HIS A 464 -15.73 -22.55 -13.00
C HIS A 464 -14.44 -22.08 -12.31
N THR A 465 -13.86 -20.97 -12.77
CA THR A 465 -12.66 -20.39 -12.16
C THR A 465 -13.01 -19.81 -10.80
N LEU A 466 -12.27 -20.26 -9.78
CA LEU A 466 -12.47 -19.78 -8.43
C LEU A 466 -11.82 -18.40 -8.24
N ILE A 467 -12.65 -17.44 -7.84
CA ILE A 467 -12.25 -16.09 -7.47
C ILE A 467 -12.11 -16.01 -5.95
N THR A 468 -11.02 -15.42 -5.50
CA THR A 468 -10.73 -15.18 -4.08
C THR A 468 -10.60 -13.69 -3.83
N ALA A 469 -11.06 -13.26 -2.65
CA ALA A 469 -10.89 -11.90 -2.18
C ALA A 469 -10.10 -11.93 -0.88
N GLY A 470 -9.11 -11.04 -0.77
CA GLY A 470 -8.34 -10.82 0.43
C GLY A 470 -8.51 -9.38 0.89
N ALA A 471 -8.44 -9.14 2.19
CA ALA A 471 -8.30 -7.80 2.72
C ALA A 471 -7.15 -7.81 3.73
N ALA A 472 -6.35 -6.77 3.67
CA ALA A 472 -5.28 -6.54 4.62
C ALA A 472 -5.40 -5.11 5.14
N ASP A 473 -5.27 -4.95 6.44
CA ASP A 473 -5.17 -3.64 7.05
C ASP A 473 -3.69 -3.19 6.99
N PRO A 474 -3.36 -2.17 6.18
CA PRO A 474 -1.97 -1.77 5.99
C PRO A 474 -1.40 -1.14 7.26
N LEU A 475 -0.16 -1.51 7.59
CA LEU A 475 0.56 -0.92 8.71
C LEU A 475 0.98 0.52 8.37
N VAL A 476 0.23 1.53 8.83
CA VAL A 476 0.57 2.94 8.67
C VAL A 476 1.07 3.50 10.00
N ALA A 477 2.25 4.14 9.98
CA ALA A 477 2.92 4.63 11.19
C ALA A 477 3.07 3.57 12.31
N GLY A 478 3.19 2.29 11.94
CA GLY A 478 3.36 1.18 12.88
C GLY A 478 2.07 0.70 13.54
N VAL A 479 0.90 1.12 13.06
CA VAL A 479 -0.42 0.74 13.60
C VAL A 479 -1.30 0.15 12.49
N ALA A 480 -2.04 -0.91 12.83
CA ALA A 480 -3.12 -1.50 12.04
C ALA A 480 -4.11 -2.17 13.00
N SER A 481 -5.37 -1.76 13.01
CA SER A 481 -6.42 -2.31 13.88
C SER A 481 -6.97 -3.65 13.39
N GLY A 482 -6.58 -4.08 12.20
CA GLY A 482 -6.93 -5.35 11.57
C GLY A 482 -8.28 -5.30 10.85
N VAL A 483 -8.54 -6.29 10.00
CA VAL A 483 -9.78 -6.38 9.21
C VAL A 483 -10.91 -6.95 10.06
N ALA A 484 -12.02 -6.22 10.19
CA ALA A 484 -13.24 -6.70 10.86
C ALA A 484 -14.19 -7.39 9.89
N GLU A 485 -14.37 -6.80 8.70
CA GLU A 485 -15.25 -7.34 7.67
C GLU A 485 -14.65 -7.18 6.27
N LEU A 486 -14.94 -8.16 5.42
CA LEU A 486 -14.78 -8.09 3.98
C LEU A 486 -16.10 -8.52 3.35
N LEU A 487 -16.71 -7.61 2.60
CA LEU A 487 -17.95 -7.87 1.87
C LEU A 487 -17.68 -7.91 0.37
N VAL A 488 -18.34 -8.85 -0.32
CA VAL A 488 -18.24 -9.05 -1.77
C VAL A 488 -19.64 -9.14 -2.37
N ALA A 489 -19.80 -8.63 -3.58
CA ALA A 489 -20.99 -8.74 -4.41
C ALA A 489 -20.58 -9.01 -5.86
N ILE A 490 -21.37 -9.83 -6.55
CA ILE A 490 -21.22 -10.11 -7.97
C ILE A 490 -22.32 -9.36 -8.71
N ASP A 491 -21.93 -8.60 -9.74
CA ASP A 491 -22.80 -7.79 -10.58
C ASP A 491 -23.71 -6.87 -9.77
N GLY A 492 -25.03 -7.01 -9.92
CA GLY A 492 -26.06 -6.24 -9.23
C GLY A 492 -26.45 -6.75 -7.84
N ALA A 493 -25.88 -7.86 -7.36
CA ALA A 493 -26.23 -8.43 -6.06
C ALA A 493 -25.88 -7.47 -4.88
N PRO A 494 -26.58 -7.56 -3.74
CA PRO A 494 -26.17 -6.82 -2.53
C PRO A 494 -24.82 -7.32 -2.01
N LEU A 495 -24.04 -6.45 -1.36
CA LEU A 495 -22.81 -6.82 -0.65
C LEU A 495 -23.13 -7.79 0.48
N ALA A 496 -22.44 -8.93 0.50
CA ALA A 496 -22.57 -9.96 1.52
C ALA A 496 -21.18 -10.32 2.11
N PRO A 497 -21.11 -10.85 3.35
CA PRO A 497 -19.84 -11.30 3.93
C PRO A 497 -19.11 -12.31 3.03
N TYR A 498 -17.81 -12.12 2.85
CA TYR A 498 -16.98 -13.03 2.09
C TYR A 498 -16.92 -14.41 2.76
N ALA A 499 -17.52 -15.41 2.12
CA ALA A 499 -17.67 -16.76 2.66
C ALA A 499 -16.59 -17.75 2.14
N GLY A 500 -15.59 -17.26 1.38
CA GLY A 500 -14.56 -18.08 0.73
C GLY A 500 -14.59 -17.96 -0.79
N ALA A 501 -13.80 -18.81 -1.46
CA ALA A 501 -13.69 -18.80 -2.92
C ALA A 501 -15.06 -19.01 -3.60
N PHE A 502 -15.32 -18.27 -4.67
CA PHE A 502 -16.59 -18.33 -5.41
C PHE A 502 -16.36 -18.34 -6.92
N ALA A 503 -17.32 -18.89 -7.67
CA ALA A 503 -17.32 -18.84 -9.13
C ALA A 503 -18.22 -17.69 -9.63
N LEU A 504 -17.93 -17.18 -10.81
CA LEU A 504 -18.80 -16.22 -11.49
C LEU A 504 -19.96 -16.96 -12.18
N PRO A 505 -21.10 -16.28 -12.46
CA PRO A 505 -22.18 -16.88 -13.23
C PRO A 505 -21.67 -17.43 -14.56
N ALA A 506 -22.21 -18.58 -14.99
CA ALA A 506 -21.88 -19.20 -16.27
C ALA A 506 -22.59 -18.48 -17.43
N VAL A 507 -22.33 -17.19 -17.58
CA VAL A 507 -22.86 -16.32 -18.62
C VAL A 507 -21.67 -15.58 -19.23
N ASP A 508 -21.53 -15.63 -20.56
CA ASP A 508 -20.40 -14.99 -21.20
C ASP A 508 -20.51 -13.47 -21.11
N GLY A 509 -19.34 -12.82 -21.01
CA GLY A 509 -19.23 -11.38 -20.97
C GLY A 509 -18.70 -10.83 -19.64
N PRO A 510 -18.79 -9.50 -19.45
CA PRO A 510 -18.23 -8.84 -18.28
C PRO A 510 -19.09 -9.06 -17.03
N HIS A 511 -18.42 -9.47 -15.96
CA HIS A 511 -18.95 -9.53 -14.61
C HIS A 511 -18.22 -8.55 -13.70
N ILE A 512 -18.96 -7.82 -12.88
CA ILE A 512 -18.40 -6.81 -11.98
C ILE A 512 -18.38 -7.37 -10.57
N VAL A 513 -17.18 -7.64 -10.05
CA VAL A 513 -17.00 -7.99 -8.64
C VAL A 513 -16.78 -6.72 -7.84
N ARG A 514 -17.77 -6.37 -7.02
CA ARG A 514 -17.72 -5.26 -6.08
C ARG A 514 -17.32 -5.75 -4.70
N ARG A 515 -16.42 -5.03 -4.03
CA ARG A 515 -15.94 -5.40 -2.69
C ARG A 515 -15.66 -4.18 -1.84
N ARG A 516 -15.82 -4.34 -0.53
CA ARG A 516 -15.42 -3.36 0.48
C ARG A 516 -14.98 -4.09 1.74
N SER A 517 -13.94 -3.60 2.39
CA SER A 517 -13.53 -4.00 3.73
C SER A 517 -13.65 -2.87 4.75
N ALA A 518 -13.84 -3.24 6.01
CA ALA A 518 -13.75 -2.33 7.14
C ALA A 518 -12.88 -2.93 8.24
N ASP A 519 -12.17 -2.08 8.97
CA ASP A 519 -11.37 -2.48 10.12
C ASP A 519 -12.21 -2.59 11.41
N ASN A 520 -11.54 -2.92 12.51
CA ASN A 520 -12.17 -3.03 13.83
C ASN A 520 -12.56 -1.67 14.45
N LEU A 521 -12.19 -0.54 13.85
CA LEU A 521 -12.59 0.81 14.25
C LEU A 521 -13.73 1.39 13.40
N GLY A 522 -14.14 0.66 12.35
CA GLY A 522 -15.17 1.07 11.40
C GLY A 522 -14.67 1.98 10.30
N ASN A 523 -13.35 2.10 10.07
CA ASN A 523 -12.82 2.75 8.88
C ASN A 523 -13.11 1.85 7.67
N VAL A 524 -13.86 2.35 6.69
CA VAL A 524 -14.31 1.59 5.52
C VAL A 524 -13.57 2.07 4.29
N GLU A 525 -13.06 1.14 3.47
CA GLU A 525 -12.46 1.52 2.18
C GLU A 525 -13.53 2.03 1.19
N ALA A 526 -13.09 2.77 0.18
CA ALA A 526 -13.95 3.07 -0.95
C ALA A 526 -14.36 1.77 -1.67
N LEU A 527 -15.62 1.70 -2.12
CA LEU A 527 -16.13 0.53 -2.85
C LEU A 527 -15.26 0.26 -4.09
N ARG A 528 -14.56 -0.88 -4.11
CA ARG A 528 -13.77 -1.32 -5.26
C ARG A 528 -14.62 -2.15 -6.19
N ALA A 529 -14.44 -1.96 -7.48
CA ALA A 529 -15.08 -2.74 -8.53
C ALA A 529 -14.01 -3.23 -9.51
N SER A 530 -14.01 -4.53 -9.78
CA SER A 530 -13.16 -5.17 -10.78
C SER A 530 -14.03 -5.87 -11.80
N THR A 531 -13.78 -5.61 -13.09
CA THR A 531 -14.44 -6.31 -14.19
C THR A 531 -13.61 -7.53 -14.55
N LEU A 532 -14.25 -8.70 -14.54
CA LEU A 532 -13.69 -9.97 -15.02
C LEU A 532 -14.57 -10.43 -16.18
N TYR A 533 -13.97 -10.97 -17.23
CA TYR A 533 -14.74 -11.49 -18.37
C TYR A 533 -14.89 -12.99 -18.20
N VAL A 534 -16.12 -13.49 -18.19
CA VAL A 534 -16.36 -14.93 -18.21
C VAL A 534 -16.45 -15.38 -19.65
N ASP A 535 -15.75 -16.45 -19.98
CA ASP A 535 -16.00 -17.23 -21.17
C ASP A 535 -16.39 -18.66 -20.76
N ALA A 536 -17.60 -19.05 -21.12
CA ALA A 536 -18.15 -20.39 -20.95
C ALA A 536 -18.50 -21.02 -22.30
N THR A 537 -18.26 -20.34 -23.42
CA THR A 537 -18.50 -20.87 -24.75
C THR A 537 -17.24 -21.57 -25.24
N ALA A 538 -17.38 -22.84 -25.62
CA ALA A 538 -16.26 -23.58 -26.20
C ALA A 538 -16.04 -23.20 -27.67
N PRO A 539 -14.82 -23.35 -28.21
CA PRO A 539 -14.54 -23.12 -29.61
C PRO A 539 -15.29 -24.09 -30.54
N ALA A 540 -15.54 -23.66 -31.78
CA ALA A 540 -16.13 -24.50 -32.81
C ALA A 540 -15.07 -24.95 -33.83
N THR A 541 -14.86 -26.26 -33.98
CA THR A 541 -13.95 -26.79 -35.02
C THR A 541 -14.69 -27.17 -36.29
N THR A 542 -14.15 -26.72 -37.42
CA THR A 542 -14.50 -27.14 -38.77
C THR A 542 -13.43 -28.07 -39.33
N LEU A 543 -13.87 -29.20 -39.89
CA LEU A 543 -13.01 -30.19 -40.54
C LEU A 543 -13.24 -30.12 -42.05
N SER A 544 -12.15 -30.06 -42.82
CA SER A 544 -12.17 -30.06 -44.28
C SER A 544 -11.18 -31.10 -44.81
N ALA A 545 -11.59 -31.84 -45.84
CA ALA A 545 -10.74 -32.80 -46.55
C ALA A 545 -10.38 -32.26 -47.94
N GLN A 546 -9.15 -32.48 -48.37
CA GLN A 546 -8.69 -32.22 -49.74
C GLN A 546 -8.30 -33.54 -50.40
N PRO A 547 -8.73 -33.80 -51.66
CA PRO A 547 -9.66 -33.00 -52.46
C PRO A 547 -11.11 -33.09 -51.94
N GLN A 548 -11.89 -32.02 -52.14
CA GLN A 548 -13.31 -31.99 -51.77
C GLN A 548 -14.20 -32.71 -52.80
N GLY A 549 -15.31 -33.29 -52.34
CA GLY A 549 -16.37 -33.84 -53.20
C GLY A 549 -16.08 -35.24 -53.77
N VAL A 550 -15.10 -35.96 -53.22
CA VAL A 550 -14.79 -37.35 -53.59
C VAL A 550 -15.29 -38.29 -52.50
N ASP A 551 -15.97 -39.38 -52.89
CA ASP A 551 -16.51 -40.38 -51.95
C ASP A 551 -15.43 -41.24 -51.27
N ILE A 552 -14.28 -41.40 -51.94
CA ILE A 552 -13.09 -42.12 -51.47
C ILE A 552 -11.88 -41.23 -51.73
N LEU A 553 -11.11 -40.96 -50.68
CA LEU A 553 -9.96 -40.06 -50.77
C LEU A 553 -8.74 -40.78 -51.37
N PRO A 554 -7.91 -40.10 -52.19
CA PRO A 554 -6.63 -40.65 -52.66
C PRO A 554 -5.57 -40.63 -51.56
N ALA A 555 -4.44 -41.30 -51.79
CA ALA A 555 -3.25 -41.27 -50.90
C ALA A 555 -2.70 -39.85 -50.60
N SER A 556 -2.98 -38.89 -51.47
CA SER A 556 -2.55 -37.50 -51.34
C SER A 556 -3.51 -36.65 -50.51
N ASN A 557 -4.47 -37.27 -49.82
CA ASN A 557 -5.47 -36.55 -49.07
C ASN A 557 -4.85 -35.81 -47.89
N LEU A 558 -5.40 -34.63 -47.62
CA LEU A 558 -5.03 -33.83 -46.45
C LEU A 558 -6.29 -33.42 -45.71
N LEU A 559 -6.35 -33.75 -44.43
CA LEU A 559 -7.35 -33.25 -43.51
C LEU A 559 -6.79 -31.99 -42.84
N SER A 560 -7.56 -30.91 -42.89
CA SER A 560 -7.26 -29.64 -42.24
C SER A 560 -8.35 -29.28 -41.24
N PHE A 561 -7.94 -28.76 -40.10
CA PHE A 561 -8.81 -28.28 -39.04
C PHE A 561 -8.73 -26.77 -38.97
N ALA A 562 -9.86 -26.10 -38.88
CA ALA A 562 -9.93 -24.68 -38.56
C ALA A 562 -10.88 -24.53 -37.38
N ALA A 563 -10.39 -23.94 -36.29
CA ALA A 563 -11.15 -23.71 -35.08
C ALA A 563 -11.27 -22.21 -34.84
N GLU A 564 -12.45 -21.78 -34.45
CA GLU A 564 -12.74 -20.39 -34.07
C GLU A 564 -13.44 -20.40 -32.72
N ASP A 565 -13.02 -19.50 -31.84
CA ASP A 565 -13.67 -19.27 -30.56
C ASP A 565 -14.61 -18.07 -30.69
N PRO A 566 -15.94 -18.27 -30.67
CA PRO A 566 -16.89 -17.20 -30.98
C PRO A 566 -17.01 -16.22 -29.81
N ALA A 567 -16.85 -14.92 -30.08
CA ALA A 567 -17.08 -13.89 -29.09
C ALA A 567 -18.58 -13.75 -28.74
N VAL A 568 -18.97 -14.23 -27.56
CA VAL A 568 -20.32 -14.10 -27.02
C VAL A 568 -20.32 -12.99 -25.96
N ASN A 569 -21.18 -11.99 -26.12
CA ASN A 569 -21.22 -10.78 -25.27
C ASN A 569 -19.86 -10.08 -25.11
N GLY A 570 -19.01 -10.16 -26.13
CA GLY A 570 -17.68 -9.55 -26.13
C GLY A 570 -16.61 -10.32 -25.36
N SER A 571 -16.87 -11.57 -24.97
CA SER A 571 -15.89 -12.47 -24.36
C SER A 571 -15.60 -13.65 -25.29
N ALA A 572 -14.32 -13.91 -25.54
CA ALA A 572 -13.77 -15.11 -26.18
C ALA A 572 -12.34 -15.28 -25.69
N ALA A 573 -12.02 -16.42 -25.08
CA ALA A 573 -10.69 -16.72 -24.59
C ALA A 573 -9.69 -17.01 -25.73
N GLY A 574 -10.19 -17.27 -26.93
CA GLY A 574 -9.41 -17.68 -28.09
C GLY A 574 -9.07 -19.17 -28.05
N VAL A 575 -8.85 -19.75 -29.22
CA VAL A 575 -8.50 -21.17 -29.33
C VAL A 575 -7.11 -21.43 -28.75
N HIS A 576 -7.00 -22.37 -27.82
CA HIS A 576 -5.72 -22.85 -27.30
C HIS A 576 -5.12 -23.92 -28.23
N HIS A 577 -5.87 -25.00 -28.50
CA HIS A 577 -5.49 -26.00 -29.50
C HIS A 577 -6.68 -26.87 -29.94
N THR A 578 -6.52 -27.54 -31.08
CA THR A 578 -7.38 -28.61 -31.54
C THR A 578 -6.72 -29.96 -31.24
N GLU A 579 -7.47 -30.91 -30.70
CA GLU A 579 -7.03 -32.29 -30.53
C GLU A 579 -7.89 -33.26 -31.33
N TYR A 580 -7.30 -34.38 -31.73
CA TYR A 580 -7.93 -35.43 -32.50
C TYR A 580 -7.54 -36.82 -31.99
N ALA A 581 -8.41 -37.80 -32.22
CA ALA A 581 -8.16 -39.21 -31.98
C ALA A 581 -8.52 -39.99 -33.25
N LEU A 582 -7.52 -40.66 -33.83
CA LEU A 582 -7.68 -41.48 -35.04
C LEU A 582 -7.88 -42.94 -34.63
N ASP A 583 -8.93 -43.57 -35.13
CA ASP A 583 -9.24 -45.01 -34.96
C ASP A 583 -9.27 -45.48 -33.50
N GLY A 584 -9.72 -44.59 -32.61
CA GLY A 584 -9.82 -44.87 -31.17
C GLY A 584 -8.48 -44.78 -30.42
N ALA A 585 -7.42 -44.26 -31.04
CA ALA A 585 -6.18 -43.93 -30.35
C ALA A 585 -6.38 -42.82 -29.29
N GLU A 586 -5.37 -42.65 -28.44
CA GLU A 586 -5.34 -41.54 -27.47
C GLU A 586 -5.35 -40.18 -28.19
N PRO A 587 -6.02 -39.15 -27.60
CA PRO A 587 -6.03 -37.80 -28.16
C PRO A 587 -4.63 -37.23 -28.40
N ALA A 588 -4.42 -36.68 -29.61
CA ALA A 588 -3.20 -35.99 -30.02
C ALA A 588 -3.54 -34.57 -30.50
N THR A 589 -2.65 -33.61 -30.23
CA THR A 589 -2.81 -32.23 -30.71
C THR A 589 -2.55 -32.15 -32.22
N VAL A 590 -3.39 -31.40 -32.93
CA VAL A 590 -3.20 -31.11 -34.36
C VAL A 590 -1.99 -30.20 -34.55
N SER A 591 -0.99 -30.65 -35.30
CA SER A 591 0.24 -29.88 -35.60
C SER A 591 0.40 -29.53 -37.09
N GLY A 592 -0.69 -29.56 -37.86
CA GLY A 592 -0.69 -29.34 -39.30
C GLY A 592 -1.78 -30.15 -40.00
N SER A 593 -1.59 -30.42 -41.29
CA SER A 593 -2.47 -31.33 -42.04
C SER A 593 -2.23 -32.79 -41.66
N LEU A 594 -3.32 -33.56 -41.52
CA LEU A 594 -3.28 -34.99 -41.25
C LEU A 594 -3.51 -35.77 -42.56
N ALA A 595 -2.56 -36.62 -42.93
CA ALA A 595 -2.74 -37.63 -43.97
C ALA A 595 -3.28 -38.92 -43.34
N LEU A 596 -4.13 -39.63 -44.07
CA LEU A 596 -4.64 -40.94 -43.64
C LEU A 596 -4.00 -42.01 -44.51
N GLU A 597 -3.68 -43.13 -43.88
CA GLU A 597 -3.23 -44.33 -44.61
C GLU A 597 -4.40 -44.96 -45.38
N GLU A 598 -4.12 -45.97 -46.20
CA GLU A 598 -5.15 -46.70 -46.92
C GLU A 598 -6.04 -47.50 -45.96
N GLY A 599 -7.36 -47.35 -46.11
CA GLY A 599 -8.34 -48.04 -45.27
C GLY A 599 -9.56 -47.19 -44.89
N SER A 600 -10.32 -47.70 -43.92
CA SER A 600 -11.45 -46.98 -43.31
C SER A 600 -11.03 -46.41 -41.97
N HIS A 601 -11.24 -45.11 -41.78
CA HIS A 601 -10.81 -44.36 -40.61
C HIS A 601 -11.97 -43.66 -39.92
N THR A 602 -11.94 -43.66 -38.58
CA THR A 602 -12.83 -42.85 -37.74
C THR A 602 -11.99 -41.80 -37.03
N LEU A 603 -12.26 -40.53 -37.34
CA LEU A 603 -11.58 -39.39 -36.75
C LEU A 603 -12.52 -38.69 -35.77
N ARG A 604 -12.13 -38.65 -34.50
CA ARG A 604 -12.76 -37.80 -33.49
C ARG A 604 -11.94 -36.56 -33.27
N TYR A 605 -12.56 -35.39 -33.10
CA TYR A 605 -11.84 -34.14 -32.90
C TYR A 605 -12.64 -33.16 -32.04
N ARG A 606 -11.93 -32.27 -31.34
CA ARG A 606 -12.50 -31.12 -30.61
C ARG A 606 -11.43 -30.04 -30.39
N SER A 607 -11.85 -28.81 -30.16
CA SER A 607 -10.97 -27.73 -29.72
C SER A 607 -11.24 -27.29 -28.29
N LEU A 608 -10.17 -26.78 -27.67
CA LEU A 608 -10.18 -26.16 -26.36
C LEU A 608 -9.75 -24.70 -26.49
N ASP A 609 -10.35 -23.82 -25.68
CA ASP A 609 -9.94 -22.42 -25.57
C ASP A 609 -8.84 -22.22 -24.49
N ASN A 610 -8.37 -20.98 -24.34
CA ASN A 610 -7.35 -20.62 -23.34
C ASN A 610 -7.86 -20.61 -21.89
N VAL A 611 -9.17 -20.77 -21.66
CA VAL A 611 -9.74 -20.97 -20.32
C VAL A 611 -10.25 -22.40 -20.11
N ALA A 612 -9.82 -23.34 -20.96
CA ALA A 612 -10.13 -24.77 -20.90
C ALA A 612 -11.62 -25.14 -21.06
N ASN A 613 -12.45 -24.30 -21.70
CA ASN A 613 -13.72 -24.80 -22.24
C ASN A 613 -13.42 -25.68 -23.47
N ALA A 614 -14.07 -26.83 -23.53
CA ALA A 614 -13.87 -27.82 -24.58
C ALA A 614 -15.19 -28.11 -25.28
N GLU A 615 -15.19 -28.13 -26.62
CA GLU A 615 -16.38 -28.57 -27.34
C GLU A 615 -16.60 -30.07 -27.16
N ALA A 616 -17.84 -30.51 -27.38
CA ALA A 616 -18.15 -31.92 -27.45
C ALA A 616 -17.36 -32.57 -28.60
N TRP A 617 -16.89 -33.81 -28.39
CA TRP A 617 -16.23 -34.59 -29.43
C TRP A 617 -17.11 -34.67 -30.68
N ARG A 618 -16.57 -34.21 -31.81
CA ARG A 618 -17.13 -34.43 -33.15
C ARG A 618 -16.50 -35.67 -33.75
N GLU A 619 -17.20 -36.29 -34.71
CA GLU A 619 -16.74 -37.52 -35.35
C GLU A 619 -16.97 -37.44 -36.87
N ALA A 620 -15.99 -37.90 -37.64
CA ALA A 620 -16.05 -38.03 -39.09
C ALA A 620 -15.46 -39.37 -39.51
N SER A 621 -16.03 -39.97 -40.56
CA SER A 621 -15.54 -41.22 -41.13
C SER A 621 -14.99 -40.99 -42.54
N PHE A 622 -13.83 -41.56 -42.82
CA PHE A 622 -13.15 -41.43 -44.11
C PHE A 622 -12.81 -42.81 -44.67
N ARG A 623 -12.81 -42.91 -46.00
CA ARG A 623 -12.31 -44.06 -46.74
C ARG A 623 -11.21 -43.58 -47.66
N VAL A 624 -10.03 -44.15 -47.55
CA VAL A 624 -8.86 -43.79 -48.34
C VAL A 624 -8.44 -44.99 -49.17
N ASP A 625 -8.28 -44.76 -50.46
CA ASP A 625 -7.70 -45.71 -51.41
C ASP A 625 -6.45 -45.08 -52.02
N ALA A 626 -5.33 -45.76 -51.85
CA ALA A 626 -4.02 -45.34 -52.33
C ALA A 626 -3.52 -46.20 -53.50
N THR A 627 -4.25 -47.24 -53.87
CA THR A 627 -3.78 -48.28 -54.79
C THR A 627 -4.30 -48.02 -56.20
N PRO A 628 -3.42 -47.75 -57.19
CA PRO A 628 -3.86 -47.58 -58.56
C PRO A 628 -4.38 -48.89 -59.18
N PRO A 629 -5.27 -48.81 -60.20
CA PRO A 629 -5.71 -49.98 -60.95
C PRO A 629 -4.59 -50.72 -61.68
N LEU A 630 -4.86 -51.95 -62.10
CA LEU A 630 -3.99 -52.75 -62.96
C LEU A 630 -4.69 -53.05 -64.29
N THR A 631 -4.14 -52.56 -65.41
CA THR A 631 -4.67 -52.86 -66.76
C THR A 631 -3.87 -53.95 -67.48
N ALA A 632 -4.55 -54.83 -68.21
CA ALA A 632 -3.97 -55.84 -69.09
C ALA A 632 -4.54 -55.76 -70.51
N LEU A 633 -3.69 -56.00 -71.52
CA LEU A 633 -4.07 -56.15 -72.92
C LEU A 633 -4.21 -57.64 -73.29
N SER A 634 -5.28 -57.98 -74.00
CA SER A 634 -5.55 -59.32 -74.50
C SER A 634 -5.90 -59.32 -75.99
N LEU A 635 -5.51 -60.37 -76.71
CA LEU A 635 -5.86 -60.62 -78.12
C LEU A 635 -7.05 -61.58 -78.19
N GLY A 636 -8.11 -61.21 -78.91
CA GLY A 636 -9.22 -62.09 -79.23
C GLY A 636 -8.95 -63.00 -80.43
N SER A 637 -9.98 -63.68 -80.94
CA SER A 637 -9.90 -64.49 -82.16
C SER A 637 -10.40 -63.72 -83.39
N PRO A 638 -9.88 -63.97 -84.60
CA PRO A 638 -8.93 -65.02 -84.96
C PRO A 638 -7.46 -64.59 -84.79
N VAL A 639 -6.61 -65.46 -84.28
CA VAL A 639 -5.14 -65.33 -84.27
C VAL A 639 -4.54 -66.56 -84.93
N VAL A 640 -3.37 -66.43 -85.56
CA VAL A 640 -2.65 -67.57 -86.12
C VAL A 640 -1.29 -67.67 -85.46
N GLU A 641 -0.98 -68.85 -84.95
CA GLU A 641 0.32 -69.14 -84.37
C GLU A 641 1.29 -69.64 -85.46
N LEU A 642 2.26 -68.80 -85.79
CA LEU A 642 3.36 -69.14 -86.69
C LEU A 642 4.67 -69.04 -85.90
N PHE A 643 5.42 -70.14 -85.85
CA PHE A 643 6.71 -70.22 -85.14
C PHE A 643 6.64 -69.77 -83.66
N GLY A 644 5.59 -70.17 -82.92
CA GLY A 644 5.42 -69.85 -81.49
C GLY A 644 4.99 -68.41 -81.19
N ARG A 645 4.67 -67.61 -82.23
CA ARG A 645 4.16 -66.24 -82.09
C ARG A 645 2.71 -66.18 -82.52
N GLU A 646 1.85 -65.63 -81.68
CA GLU A 646 0.48 -65.26 -82.06
C GLU A 646 0.53 -64.02 -82.97
N LEU A 647 0.15 -64.19 -84.23
CA LEU A 647 -0.07 -63.09 -85.14
C LEU A 647 -1.54 -62.74 -85.16
N ALA A 648 -1.84 -61.48 -84.86
CA ALA A 648 -3.16 -60.92 -85.07
C ALA A 648 -3.44 -60.80 -86.58
N THR A 649 -4.71 -60.82 -86.91
CA THR A 649 -5.26 -60.49 -88.21
C THR A 649 -5.93 -59.12 -88.14
N THR A 650 -6.24 -58.53 -89.29
CA THR A 650 -7.02 -57.27 -89.32
C THR A 650 -8.43 -57.40 -88.73
N ALA A 651 -8.86 -58.62 -88.37
CA ALA A 651 -10.13 -58.91 -87.71
C ALA A 651 -9.97 -59.28 -86.21
N THR A 652 -8.75 -59.30 -85.67
CA THR A 652 -8.48 -59.66 -84.26
C THR A 652 -8.87 -58.51 -83.34
N PRO A 653 -9.85 -58.68 -82.44
CA PRO A 653 -10.19 -57.65 -81.47
C PRO A 653 -9.17 -57.63 -80.32
N LEU A 654 -8.58 -56.46 -80.05
CA LEU A 654 -7.74 -56.17 -78.90
C LEU A 654 -8.64 -55.65 -77.78
N ALA A 655 -8.57 -56.27 -76.60
CA ALA A 655 -9.35 -55.87 -75.44
C ALA A 655 -8.43 -55.49 -74.27
N LEU A 656 -8.75 -54.38 -73.62
CA LEU A 656 -8.18 -53.96 -72.35
C LEU A 656 -9.12 -54.37 -71.21
N SER A 657 -8.55 -54.87 -70.12
CA SER A 657 -9.27 -55.16 -68.88
C SER A 657 -8.50 -54.52 -67.75
N ALA A 658 -9.19 -53.75 -66.92
CA ALA A 658 -8.62 -53.09 -65.75
C ALA A 658 -9.36 -53.57 -64.51
N GLU A 659 -8.59 -53.90 -63.48
CA GLU A 659 -9.11 -54.27 -62.16
C GLU A 659 -8.46 -53.37 -61.12
N ASP A 660 -9.25 -52.95 -60.13
CA ASP A 660 -8.76 -52.17 -59.01
C ASP A 660 -8.51 -53.11 -57.81
N PRO A 661 -7.25 -53.31 -57.39
CA PRO A 661 -6.93 -54.26 -56.33
C PRO A 661 -7.54 -53.85 -54.99
N VAL A 662 -8.03 -54.82 -54.22
CA VAL A 662 -8.45 -54.56 -52.84
C VAL A 662 -7.21 -54.49 -51.95
N ALA A 663 -6.90 -53.31 -51.45
CA ALA A 663 -5.88 -53.07 -50.44
C ALA A 663 -6.47 -52.24 -49.29
N GLY A 664 -6.00 -52.46 -48.05
CA GLY A 664 -6.64 -51.91 -46.85
C GLY A 664 -8.12 -52.33 -46.63
N GLY A 665 -8.61 -53.36 -47.35
CA GLY A 665 -10.01 -53.77 -47.33
C GLY A 665 -10.95 -52.90 -48.18
N LEU A 666 -10.40 -52.00 -48.99
CA LEU A 666 -11.14 -51.08 -49.87
C LEU A 666 -10.62 -51.22 -51.32
N ALA A 667 -11.48 -50.91 -52.29
CA ALA A 667 -11.11 -50.60 -53.67
C ALA A 667 -12.08 -49.54 -54.17
N ALA A 668 -11.58 -48.44 -54.74
CA ALA A 668 -12.40 -47.34 -55.26
C ALA A 668 -13.13 -47.74 -56.55
N GLY A 669 -12.63 -48.77 -57.22
CA GLY A 669 -13.06 -49.25 -58.52
C GLY A 669 -12.47 -48.40 -59.65
N VAL A 670 -12.32 -49.04 -60.81
CA VAL A 670 -11.80 -48.35 -62.00
C VAL A 670 -12.79 -47.28 -62.47
N LEU A 671 -12.30 -46.04 -62.64
CA LEU A 671 -13.06 -44.91 -63.18
C LEU A 671 -12.93 -44.86 -64.70
N SER A 672 -11.71 -44.95 -65.23
CA SER A 672 -11.47 -44.89 -66.67
C SER A 672 -10.23 -45.66 -67.08
N THR A 673 -10.28 -46.20 -68.30
CA THR A 673 -9.13 -46.82 -68.98
C THR A 673 -8.90 -46.06 -70.28
N VAL A 674 -7.66 -45.70 -70.55
CA VAL A 674 -7.24 -44.97 -71.74
C VAL A 674 -6.12 -45.71 -72.46
N TYR A 675 -6.04 -45.55 -73.77
CA TYR A 675 -4.99 -46.14 -74.59
C TYR A 675 -4.61 -45.25 -75.77
N ARG A 676 -3.40 -45.43 -76.30
CA ARG A 676 -2.96 -44.87 -77.59
C ARG A 676 -2.23 -45.92 -78.40
N VAL A 677 -2.24 -45.74 -79.72
CA VAL A 677 -1.59 -46.62 -80.68
C VAL A 677 -0.53 -45.81 -81.43
N ASP A 678 0.68 -46.37 -81.54
CA ASP A 678 1.82 -45.81 -82.28
C ASP A 678 2.18 -44.36 -81.90
N GLY A 679 2.07 -44.02 -80.61
CA GLY A 679 2.34 -42.66 -80.13
C GLY A 679 1.30 -41.62 -80.55
N GLY A 680 0.15 -42.05 -81.09
CA GLY A 680 -0.98 -41.18 -81.41
C GLY A 680 -1.69 -40.58 -80.18
N PRO A 681 -2.81 -39.86 -80.37
CA PRO A 681 -3.56 -39.28 -79.27
C PRO A 681 -4.18 -40.37 -78.38
N GLU A 682 -4.31 -40.03 -77.10
CA GLU A 682 -4.97 -40.86 -76.09
C GLU A 682 -6.47 -40.99 -76.39
N ARG A 683 -7.01 -42.20 -76.22
CA ARG A 683 -8.39 -42.57 -76.49
C ARG A 683 -8.96 -43.28 -75.28
N ALA A 684 -10.21 -42.95 -74.93
CA ALA A 684 -10.94 -43.72 -73.92
C ALA A 684 -11.25 -45.12 -74.46
N TYR A 685 -11.02 -46.13 -73.62
CA TYR A 685 -11.37 -47.51 -73.94
C TYR A 685 -12.87 -47.74 -73.74
N ALA A 686 -13.60 -47.91 -74.84
CA ALA A 686 -15.04 -48.17 -74.85
C ALA A 686 -15.40 -49.63 -75.15
N GLY A 687 -14.40 -50.48 -75.43
CA GLY A 687 -14.57 -51.86 -75.83
C GLY A 687 -13.47 -52.32 -76.80
N PRO A 688 -13.50 -53.60 -77.21
CA PRO A 688 -12.45 -54.16 -78.05
C PRO A 688 -12.31 -53.43 -79.40
N PHE A 689 -11.08 -53.25 -79.88
CA PHE A 689 -10.77 -52.54 -81.13
C PHE A 689 -9.84 -53.36 -82.01
N THR A 690 -9.82 -53.12 -83.32
CA THR A 690 -8.90 -53.81 -84.26
C THR A 690 -7.82 -52.86 -84.76
N LEU A 691 -6.73 -53.43 -85.26
CA LEU A 691 -5.62 -52.70 -85.85
C LEU A 691 -5.46 -53.06 -87.34
N PRO A 692 -5.02 -52.12 -88.19
CA PRO A 692 -4.68 -52.44 -89.59
C PRO A 692 -3.45 -53.36 -89.66
N ALA A 693 -3.13 -53.88 -90.84
CA ALA A 693 -1.95 -54.74 -91.00
C ALA A 693 -0.66 -53.92 -90.79
N GLY A 694 0.26 -54.43 -89.98
CA GLY A 694 1.48 -53.73 -89.56
C GLY A 694 1.93 -54.13 -88.15
N SER A 695 3.03 -53.51 -87.71
CA SER A 695 3.56 -53.61 -86.36
C SER A 695 3.11 -52.38 -85.57
N HIS A 696 2.50 -52.58 -84.40
CA HIS A 696 1.87 -51.53 -83.61
C HIS A 696 2.31 -51.56 -82.15
N THR A 697 2.52 -50.38 -81.56
CA THR A 697 2.73 -50.21 -80.11
C THR A 697 1.46 -49.67 -79.46
N VAL A 698 0.86 -50.44 -78.55
CA VAL A 698 -0.31 -50.03 -77.77
C VAL A 698 0.14 -49.62 -76.38
N ALA A 699 0.00 -48.34 -76.03
CA ALA A 699 0.22 -47.83 -74.67
C ALA A 699 -1.11 -47.64 -73.96
N TYR A 700 -1.22 -48.01 -72.69
CA TYR A 700 -2.49 -47.95 -71.94
C TYR A 700 -2.26 -47.72 -70.45
N ARG A 701 -3.25 -47.09 -69.80
CA ARG A 701 -3.31 -46.91 -68.34
C ARG A 701 -4.76 -46.76 -67.87
N SER A 702 -5.00 -46.99 -66.59
CA SER A 702 -6.28 -46.76 -65.92
C SER A 702 -6.14 -45.85 -64.70
N THR A 703 -7.25 -45.22 -64.35
CA THR A 703 -7.41 -44.39 -63.15
C THR A 703 -8.64 -44.89 -62.38
N ASP A 704 -8.54 -44.98 -61.06
CA ASP A 704 -9.65 -45.36 -60.18
C ASP A 704 -10.56 -44.17 -59.83
N ARG A 705 -11.58 -44.39 -58.99
CA ARG A 705 -12.49 -43.34 -58.51
C ARG A 705 -11.93 -42.46 -57.39
N ALA A 706 -10.84 -42.86 -56.73
CA ALA A 706 -10.11 -42.03 -55.78
C ALA A 706 -9.17 -41.04 -56.51
N GLY A 707 -8.90 -41.27 -57.80
CA GLY A 707 -8.02 -40.49 -58.65
C GLY A 707 -6.61 -41.05 -58.79
N ASN A 708 -6.31 -42.24 -58.26
CA ASN A 708 -4.99 -42.85 -58.44
C ASN A 708 -4.88 -43.43 -59.85
N ALA A 709 -3.78 -43.15 -60.54
CA ALA A 709 -3.53 -43.57 -61.90
C ALA A 709 -2.31 -44.50 -61.96
N GLU A 710 -2.42 -45.61 -62.68
CA GLU A 710 -1.30 -46.52 -62.86
C GLU A 710 -0.22 -45.93 -63.78
N GLU A 711 1.01 -46.40 -63.62
CA GLU A 711 2.05 -46.12 -64.59
C GLU A 711 1.70 -46.69 -65.96
N GLU A 712 2.04 -45.95 -67.01
CA GLU A 712 1.68 -46.32 -68.36
C GLU A 712 2.38 -47.60 -68.84
N ARG A 713 1.57 -48.56 -69.30
CA ARG A 713 2.04 -49.84 -69.83
C ARG A 713 2.09 -49.82 -71.35
N THR A 714 2.98 -50.61 -71.96
CA THR A 714 3.11 -50.72 -73.42
C THR A 714 3.16 -52.18 -73.88
N ALA A 715 2.56 -52.47 -75.03
CA ALA A 715 2.57 -53.80 -75.67
C ALA A 715 2.79 -53.70 -77.18
N GLN A 716 3.56 -54.64 -77.74
CA GLN A 716 3.82 -54.75 -79.19
C GLN A 716 2.83 -55.76 -79.83
N VAL A 717 2.15 -55.36 -80.91
CA VAL A 717 1.16 -56.19 -81.61
C VAL A 717 1.47 -56.22 -83.12
N GLU A 718 1.60 -57.42 -83.69
CA GLU A 718 1.76 -57.62 -85.14
C GLU A 718 0.48 -58.10 -85.80
N VAL A 719 0.12 -57.46 -86.91
CA VAL A 719 -1.12 -57.72 -87.63
C VAL A 719 -0.84 -58.08 -89.09
N SER A 720 -1.30 -59.25 -89.56
CA SER A 720 -1.10 -59.73 -90.93
C SER A 720 -2.34 -59.65 -91.81
N ALA A 721 -2.18 -59.15 -93.05
CA ALA A 721 -3.23 -59.13 -94.08
C ALA A 721 -3.27 -60.40 -94.96
N PHE A 722 -2.22 -61.23 -94.95
CA PHE A 722 -2.07 -62.35 -95.89
C PHE A 722 -3.11 -63.46 -95.68
N LEU A 723 -3.63 -63.60 -94.47
CA LEU A 723 -4.58 -64.67 -94.13
C LEU A 723 -5.96 -64.50 -94.80
N ALA A 724 -6.23 -63.33 -95.38
CA ALA A 724 -7.49 -63.00 -96.05
C ALA A 724 -7.53 -63.36 -97.55
N GLU A 725 -6.41 -63.74 -98.17
CA GLU A 725 -6.30 -63.96 -99.63
C GLU A 725 -6.08 -65.44 -99.99
N SER A 726 -6.79 -65.93 -101.02
CA SER A 726 -6.73 -67.33 -101.46
C SER A 726 -5.56 -67.60 -102.42
N LEU A 727 -5.33 -66.67 -103.35
CA LEU A 727 -4.21 -66.69 -104.30
C LEU A 727 -3.68 -65.27 -104.43
N ALA A 728 -2.42 -65.05 -104.07
CA ALA A 728 -1.81 -63.73 -104.08
C ALA A 728 -0.48 -63.72 -104.84
N ALA A 729 -0.19 -62.62 -105.53
CA ALA A 729 1.13 -62.34 -106.08
C ALA A 729 1.56 -60.92 -105.75
N VAL A 730 2.82 -60.74 -105.38
CA VAL A 730 3.45 -59.41 -105.23
C VAL A 730 3.43 -58.68 -106.58
N GLY A 731 3.74 -59.40 -107.66
CA GLY A 731 3.62 -58.96 -109.06
C GLY A 731 2.37 -59.53 -109.72
N SER A 732 2.52 -60.31 -110.79
CA SER A 732 1.43 -60.74 -111.67
C SER A 732 0.86 -62.12 -111.36
N VAL A 733 -0.41 -62.33 -111.74
CA VAL A 733 -1.08 -63.64 -111.75
C VAL A 733 -1.52 -63.98 -113.17
N THR A 734 -1.16 -65.16 -113.69
CA THR A 734 -1.48 -65.59 -115.06
C THR A 734 -2.19 -66.95 -115.09
N LEU A 735 -3.38 -67.02 -115.67
CA LEU A 735 -4.14 -68.26 -115.89
C LEU A 735 -4.22 -68.56 -117.40
N SER A 736 -3.97 -69.79 -117.82
CA SER A 736 -4.06 -70.18 -119.24
C SER A 736 -4.51 -71.64 -119.42
N GLY A 737 -4.98 -72.00 -120.62
CA GLY A 737 -5.58 -73.32 -120.85
C GLY A 737 -7.00 -73.36 -120.27
N GLY A 738 -7.34 -74.36 -119.47
CA GLY A 738 -8.54 -74.43 -118.63
C GLY A 738 -8.21 -74.43 -117.14
N ALA A 739 -7.31 -73.54 -116.70
CA ALA A 739 -6.93 -73.41 -115.29
C ALA A 739 -8.06 -72.80 -114.45
N SER A 740 -8.26 -73.24 -113.21
CA SER A 740 -9.36 -72.73 -112.37
C SER A 740 -8.94 -72.39 -110.94
N VAL A 741 -9.42 -71.27 -110.39
CA VAL A 741 -9.18 -70.85 -109.01
C VAL A 741 -10.52 -70.58 -108.34
N THR A 742 -10.77 -71.12 -107.16
CA THR A 742 -11.88 -70.72 -106.29
C THR A 742 -11.32 -69.79 -105.22
N GLY A 743 -12.06 -68.80 -104.74
CA GLY A 743 -11.63 -67.83 -103.71
C GLY A 743 -11.01 -66.54 -104.25
N ARG A 744 -10.63 -65.63 -103.35
CA ARG A 744 -10.16 -64.28 -103.71
C ARG A 744 -8.74 -64.29 -104.28
N VAL A 745 -8.57 -63.64 -105.43
CA VAL A 745 -7.28 -63.48 -106.10
C VAL A 745 -6.80 -62.04 -105.97
N ARG A 746 -5.55 -61.84 -105.54
CA ARG A 746 -4.91 -60.52 -105.46
C ARG A 746 -3.58 -60.49 -106.21
N ALA A 747 -3.43 -59.59 -107.17
CA ALA A 747 -2.17 -59.34 -107.87
C ALA A 747 -1.72 -57.89 -107.61
N GLY A 748 -0.48 -57.69 -107.17
CA GLY A 748 0.09 -56.33 -107.06
C GLY A 748 0.42 -55.70 -108.43
N GLY A 749 0.56 -56.53 -109.47
CA GLY A 749 0.69 -56.15 -110.87
C GLY A 749 -0.50 -56.65 -111.71
N ASP A 750 -0.22 -57.18 -112.90
CA ASP A 750 -1.26 -57.60 -113.86
C ASP A 750 -1.88 -58.96 -113.51
N PHE A 751 -3.20 -59.06 -113.65
CA PHE A 751 -3.91 -60.34 -113.73
C PHE A 751 -4.29 -60.62 -115.19
N SER A 752 -3.89 -61.78 -115.71
CA SER A 752 -4.25 -62.21 -117.08
C SER A 752 -4.82 -63.61 -117.10
N ALA A 753 -6.00 -63.84 -117.69
CA ALA A 753 -6.56 -65.17 -117.90
C ALA A 753 -6.88 -65.43 -119.38
N GLY A 754 -6.55 -66.63 -119.88
CA GLY A 754 -6.74 -67.04 -121.27
C GLY A 754 -7.33 -68.44 -121.42
N GLY A 755 -7.82 -68.77 -122.61
CA GLY A 755 -8.36 -70.11 -122.93
C GLY A 755 -9.77 -70.33 -122.39
N LYS A 756 -9.99 -71.32 -121.52
CA LYS A 756 -11.21 -71.62 -120.76
C LYS A 756 -10.99 -71.45 -119.25
N SER A 757 -10.01 -70.63 -118.84
CA SER A 757 -9.64 -70.49 -117.43
C SER A 757 -10.70 -69.74 -116.61
N SER A 758 -10.88 -70.05 -115.32
CA SER A 758 -11.93 -69.43 -114.51
C SER A 758 -11.47 -69.06 -113.10
N VAL A 759 -11.90 -67.90 -112.60
CA VAL A 759 -11.83 -67.55 -111.18
C VAL A 759 -13.25 -67.55 -110.61
N ASP A 760 -13.49 -68.39 -109.62
CA ASP A 760 -14.71 -68.41 -108.84
C ASP A 760 -14.50 -67.62 -107.53
N GLY A 761 -14.59 -66.29 -107.61
CA GLY A 761 -14.26 -65.35 -106.54
C GLY A 761 -13.88 -63.96 -107.06
N ASP A 762 -13.55 -63.05 -106.14
CA ASP A 762 -13.13 -61.69 -106.46
C ASP A 762 -11.69 -61.66 -106.99
N VAL A 763 -11.41 -60.74 -107.91
CA VAL A 763 -10.06 -60.47 -108.45
C VAL A 763 -9.73 -58.99 -108.23
N ILE A 764 -8.64 -58.73 -107.53
CA ILE A 764 -8.08 -57.38 -107.32
C ILE A 764 -6.71 -57.33 -107.97
N ALA A 765 -6.51 -56.48 -108.98
CA ALA A 765 -5.24 -56.36 -109.69
C ALA A 765 -4.96 -54.92 -110.16
N ALA A 766 -3.72 -54.63 -110.55
CA ALA A 766 -3.38 -53.34 -111.17
C ALA A 766 -4.03 -53.22 -112.56
N SER A 767 -4.03 -54.31 -113.33
CA SER A 767 -4.80 -54.45 -114.56
C SER A 767 -5.37 -55.87 -114.68
N ILE A 768 -6.52 -56.02 -115.36
CA ILE A 768 -7.20 -57.32 -115.55
C ILE A 768 -7.42 -57.56 -117.05
N ARG A 769 -6.86 -58.64 -117.59
CA ARG A 769 -6.98 -59.02 -119.02
C ARG A 769 -7.55 -60.43 -119.19
N LEU A 770 -8.70 -60.55 -119.85
CA LEU A 770 -9.35 -61.82 -120.16
C LEU A 770 -9.30 -62.10 -121.67
N THR A 771 -8.96 -63.32 -122.07
CA THR A 771 -8.88 -63.74 -123.48
C THR A 771 -9.48 -65.14 -123.69
N GLY A 772 -10.06 -65.41 -124.86
CA GLY A 772 -10.80 -66.65 -125.09
C GLY A 772 -12.13 -66.70 -124.33
N LYS A 773 -12.44 -67.84 -123.71
CA LYS A 773 -13.62 -68.12 -122.88
C LYS A 773 -13.33 -68.05 -121.38
N SER A 774 -12.34 -67.25 -120.95
CA SER A 774 -12.03 -67.11 -119.53
C SER A 774 -13.08 -66.30 -118.77
N ALA A 775 -13.33 -66.60 -117.50
CA ALA A 775 -14.35 -65.94 -116.69
C ALA A 775 -13.91 -65.64 -115.24
N ILE A 776 -14.47 -64.59 -114.65
CA ILE A 776 -14.39 -64.26 -113.21
C ILE A 776 -15.84 -64.21 -112.71
N SER A 777 -16.17 -64.94 -111.64
CA SER A 777 -17.54 -64.96 -111.09
C SER A 777 -17.80 -63.85 -110.05
N GLY A 778 -16.76 -63.36 -109.36
CA GLY A 778 -16.85 -62.30 -108.35
C GLY A 778 -16.51 -60.90 -108.89
N GLN A 779 -16.24 -59.96 -107.98
CA GLN A 779 -15.90 -58.58 -108.31
C GLN A 779 -14.51 -58.48 -108.95
N ALA A 780 -14.40 -57.76 -110.06
CA ALA A 780 -13.14 -57.47 -110.74
C ALA A 780 -12.72 -56.01 -110.49
N THR A 781 -11.80 -55.79 -109.56
CA THR A 781 -11.36 -54.46 -109.13
C THR A 781 -9.99 -54.12 -109.73
N GLN A 782 -9.96 -53.12 -110.63
CA GLN A 782 -8.73 -52.54 -111.17
C GLN A 782 -8.28 -51.35 -110.32
N SER A 783 -7.70 -51.65 -109.15
CA SER A 783 -7.13 -50.65 -108.24
C SER A 783 -6.32 -51.36 -107.14
N ALA A 784 -5.43 -52.28 -107.52
CA ALA A 784 -4.58 -52.91 -106.53
C ALA A 784 -3.49 -51.91 -106.07
N GLY A 785 -3.59 -51.44 -104.82
CA GLY A 785 -2.42 -50.96 -104.10
C GLY A 785 -1.39 -52.08 -103.97
N THR A 786 -0.11 -51.72 -103.79
CA THR A 786 1.02 -52.66 -103.71
C THR A 786 0.71 -53.80 -102.74
N VAL A 787 0.86 -55.05 -103.21
CA VAL A 787 0.86 -56.22 -102.32
C VAL A 787 2.20 -56.22 -101.60
N ALA A 788 2.20 -56.01 -100.29
CA ALA A 788 3.42 -55.99 -99.50
C ALA A 788 4.19 -57.31 -99.69
N GLN A 789 5.51 -57.24 -99.91
CA GLN A 789 6.38 -58.41 -99.91
C GLN A 789 6.75 -58.72 -98.45
N PRO A 790 6.10 -59.68 -97.77
CA PRO A 790 6.43 -59.98 -96.39
C PRO A 790 7.89 -60.42 -96.29
N ALA A 791 8.66 -59.75 -95.43
CA ALA A 791 10.01 -60.19 -95.12
C ALA A 791 9.92 -61.52 -94.37
N LEU A 792 10.46 -62.60 -94.94
CA LEU A 792 10.47 -63.93 -94.31
C LEU A 792 11.67 -64.14 -93.37
N GLY A 793 12.44 -63.09 -93.06
CA GLY A 793 13.63 -63.19 -92.20
C GLY A 793 13.33 -63.72 -90.78
N TRP A 794 12.20 -63.31 -90.19
CA TRP A 794 11.75 -63.82 -88.89
C TRP A 794 11.37 -65.30 -88.95
N ALA A 795 10.65 -65.72 -90.00
CA ALA A 795 10.25 -67.11 -90.21
C ALA A 795 11.47 -68.00 -90.48
N ARG A 796 12.46 -67.47 -91.22
CA ARG A 796 13.74 -68.15 -91.47
C ARG A 796 14.52 -68.33 -90.18
N ALA A 797 14.75 -67.26 -89.43
CA ALA A 797 15.48 -67.32 -88.17
C ALA A 797 14.80 -68.25 -87.15
N ALA A 798 13.47 -68.22 -87.07
CA ALA A 798 12.71 -69.11 -86.19
C ALA A 798 12.74 -70.57 -86.67
N ALA A 799 12.68 -70.81 -87.98
CA ALA A 799 12.83 -72.16 -88.55
C ALA A 799 14.23 -72.74 -88.33
N GLU A 800 15.28 -71.93 -88.48
CA GLU A 800 16.66 -72.31 -88.23
C GLU A 800 16.89 -72.60 -86.73
N ALA A 801 16.30 -71.80 -85.83
CA ALA A 801 16.43 -71.96 -84.39
C ALA A 801 15.66 -73.17 -83.83
N ALA A 802 14.45 -73.44 -84.33
CA ALA A 802 13.58 -74.53 -83.88
C ALA A 802 13.60 -75.74 -84.83
N ASN A 803 14.69 -75.94 -85.58
CA ASN A 803 14.76 -76.92 -86.66
C ASN A 803 14.69 -78.38 -86.16
N ASP A 804 13.54 -79.02 -86.35
CA ASP A 804 13.22 -80.39 -85.96
C ASP A 804 13.72 -81.45 -86.97
N ASN A 805 14.50 -81.10 -87.99
CA ASN A 805 14.98 -82.06 -89.00
C ASN A 805 15.60 -83.31 -88.37
N ALA A 806 16.45 -83.15 -87.34
CA ALA A 806 17.13 -84.25 -86.68
C ALA A 806 16.17 -85.22 -85.95
N SER A 807 14.95 -84.78 -85.63
CA SER A 807 13.92 -85.63 -85.01
C SER A 807 13.25 -86.59 -86.00
N VAL A 808 13.47 -86.39 -87.31
CA VAL A 808 12.86 -87.19 -88.38
C VAL A 808 13.93 -87.99 -89.11
N ALA A 809 14.02 -89.29 -88.84
CA ALA A 809 15.13 -90.16 -89.27
C ALA A 809 15.41 -90.20 -90.79
N TRP A 810 14.42 -89.91 -91.64
CA TRP A 810 14.56 -89.90 -93.10
C TRP A 810 14.87 -88.52 -93.68
N LEU A 811 14.78 -87.46 -92.87
CA LEU A 811 14.90 -86.07 -93.29
C LEU A 811 16.32 -85.55 -93.03
N GLY A 812 16.98 -85.06 -94.09
CA GLY A 812 18.24 -84.34 -93.98
C GLY A 812 18.07 -82.87 -94.36
N ASP A 813 19.11 -82.26 -94.93
CA ASP A 813 19.07 -80.86 -95.38
C ASP A 813 18.20 -80.65 -96.63
N SER A 814 17.63 -81.68 -97.24
CA SER A 814 16.74 -81.57 -98.41
C SER A 814 15.70 -82.68 -98.41
N ILE A 815 14.52 -82.38 -98.94
CA ILE A 815 13.47 -83.36 -99.19
C ILE A 815 13.51 -83.70 -100.68
N VAL A 816 14.09 -84.84 -101.03
CA VAL A 816 14.13 -85.33 -102.42
C VAL A 816 13.51 -86.72 -102.47
N LEU A 817 12.28 -86.82 -102.99
CA LEU A 817 11.52 -88.06 -103.09
C LEU A 817 11.18 -88.36 -104.56
N SER A 818 11.35 -89.61 -104.97
CA SER A 818 11.07 -90.05 -106.35
C SER A 818 10.44 -91.44 -106.38
N GLY A 819 9.59 -91.71 -107.37
CA GLY A 819 8.88 -92.99 -107.48
C GLY A 819 7.75 -93.07 -106.45
N GLN A 820 7.27 -94.28 -106.10
CA GLN A 820 6.15 -94.47 -105.17
C GLN A 820 6.54 -94.36 -103.67
N VAL A 821 7.55 -93.55 -103.35
CA VAL A 821 8.01 -93.37 -101.97
C VAL A 821 7.06 -92.44 -101.22
N SER A 822 6.60 -92.86 -100.05
CA SER A 822 5.73 -92.07 -99.16
C SER A 822 6.43 -91.78 -97.83
N ARG A 823 6.42 -90.51 -97.42
CA ARG A 823 7.00 -90.02 -96.16
C ARG A 823 6.03 -89.08 -95.45
N ALA A 824 6.07 -89.09 -94.11
CA ALA A 824 5.26 -88.21 -93.27
C ALA A 824 6.16 -87.32 -92.42
N LEU A 825 5.81 -86.03 -92.35
CA LEU A 825 6.37 -85.05 -91.42
C LEU A 825 5.48 -85.01 -90.16
N PRO A 826 6.03 -85.33 -88.97
CA PRO A 826 5.38 -85.04 -87.69
C PRO A 826 5.08 -83.55 -87.50
N ALA A 827 4.25 -83.22 -86.50
CA ALA A 827 4.10 -81.83 -86.07
C ALA A 827 5.46 -81.28 -85.62
N GLY A 828 5.81 -80.08 -86.09
CA GLY A 828 7.14 -79.52 -85.86
C GLY A 828 7.49 -78.40 -86.83
N THR A 829 8.68 -77.84 -86.65
CA THR A 829 9.27 -76.81 -87.50
C THR A 829 10.49 -77.36 -88.23
N TYR A 830 10.54 -77.25 -89.55
CA TYR A 830 11.55 -77.89 -90.38
C TYR A 830 12.23 -76.86 -91.27
N PHE A 831 13.54 -76.98 -91.47
CA PHE A 831 14.31 -76.10 -92.35
C PHE A 831 15.09 -76.93 -93.39
N VAL A 832 14.80 -76.78 -94.67
CA VAL A 832 15.46 -77.55 -95.74
C VAL A 832 15.95 -76.65 -96.87
N ARG A 833 16.99 -77.07 -97.58
CA ARG A 833 17.58 -76.36 -98.73
C ARG A 833 16.88 -76.62 -100.05
N GLU A 834 16.16 -77.73 -100.18
CA GLU A 834 15.44 -78.10 -101.41
C GLU A 834 14.23 -78.98 -101.09
N LEU A 835 13.15 -78.81 -101.86
CA LEU A 835 11.97 -79.69 -101.84
C LEU A 835 11.68 -80.18 -103.27
N ARG A 836 12.03 -81.43 -103.57
CA ARG A 836 11.83 -82.08 -104.87
C ARG A 836 11.04 -83.38 -104.75
N LEU A 837 9.88 -83.45 -105.40
CA LEU A 837 9.06 -84.66 -105.48
C LEU A 837 8.80 -85.06 -106.94
N SER A 838 8.91 -86.35 -107.26
CA SER A 838 8.69 -86.87 -108.63
C SER A 838 8.15 -88.31 -108.64
N GLY A 839 7.65 -88.79 -109.78
CA GLY A 839 7.32 -90.21 -110.00
C GLY A 839 6.21 -90.79 -109.10
N GLY A 840 5.30 -89.95 -108.61
CA GLY A 840 4.20 -90.33 -107.72
C GLY A 840 4.55 -90.38 -106.24
N ALA A 841 5.68 -89.77 -105.84
CA ALA A 841 6.08 -89.70 -104.44
C ALA A 841 5.07 -88.93 -103.60
N SER A 842 4.96 -89.25 -102.32
CA SER A 842 4.02 -88.63 -101.39
C SER A 842 4.73 -88.08 -100.15
N LEU A 843 4.44 -86.83 -99.79
CA LEU A 843 4.86 -86.19 -98.55
C LEU A 843 3.62 -85.75 -97.78
N SER A 844 3.27 -86.37 -96.65
CA SER A 844 2.13 -85.95 -95.81
C SER A 844 2.58 -85.24 -94.54
N ALA A 845 1.72 -84.42 -93.96
CA ALA A 845 1.87 -83.93 -92.59
C ALA A 845 0.97 -84.76 -91.67
N SER A 846 1.48 -85.27 -90.55
CA SER A 846 0.66 -86.01 -89.56
C SER A 846 0.13 -85.12 -88.43
N GLY A 847 0.43 -83.82 -88.48
CA GLY A 847 -0.02 -82.75 -87.59
C GLY A 847 0.57 -81.41 -88.07
N PRO A 848 0.32 -80.29 -87.37
CA PRO A 848 0.75 -78.96 -87.81
C PRO A 848 2.27 -78.84 -88.02
N ALA A 849 2.69 -78.73 -89.28
CA ALA A 849 4.08 -78.65 -89.69
C ALA A 849 4.38 -77.30 -90.37
N ARG A 850 5.49 -76.68 -89.98
CA ARG A 850 5.99 -75.43 -90.58
C ARG A 850 7.31 -75.73 -91.28
N LEU A 851 7.30 -75.78 -92.60
CA LEU A 851 8.45 -76.12 -93.42
C LEU A 851 9.01 -74.86 -94.08
N PHE A 852 10.23 -74.47 -93.75
CA PHE A 852 10.95 -73.43 -94.46
C PHE A 852 11.89 -74.05 -95.49
N VAL A 853 11.79 -73.62 -96.75
CA VAL A 853 12.60 -74.11 -97.88
C VAL A 853 13.48 -72.98 -98.42
N ALA A 854 14.80 -73.09 -98.26
CA ALA A 854 15.76 -72.06 -98.64
C ALA A 854 16.11 -72.03 -100.15
N GLY A 855 15.69 -73.06 -100.90
CA GLY A 855 16.02 -73.24 -102.31
C GLY A 855 14.82 -73.67 -103.17
N PRO A 856 15.04 -74.33 -104.32
CA PRO A 856 13.97 -74.56 -105.27
C PRO A 856 12.93 -75.57 -104.75
N ILE A 857 11.66 -75.34 -105.09
CA ILE A 857 10.56 -76.28 -104.89
C ILE A 857 10.14 -76.85 -106.25
N GLN A 858 10.22 -78.16 -106.42
CA GLN A 858 9.93 -78.85 -107.68
C GLN A 858 9.05 -80.09 -107.44
N VAL A 859 7.83 -80.10 -107.97
CA VAL A 859 6.89 -81.23 -107.82
C VAL A 859 6.43 -81.69 -109.19
N SER A 860 6.58 -82.98 -109.51
CA SER A 860 6.31 -83.51 -110.85
C SER A 860 5.81 -84.97 -110.82
N GLY A 861 5.44 -85.51 -111.98
CA GLY A 861 5.17 -86.95 -112.15
C GLY A 861 4.02 -87.51 -111.31
N GLY A 862 3.01 -86.69 -110.98
CA GLY A 862 1.84 -87.12 -110.20
C GLY A 862 2.08 -87.23 -108.69
N ALA A 863 3.18 -86.65 -108.19
CA ALA A 863 3.49 -86.60 -106.76
C ALA A 863 2.43 -85.86 -105.94
N THR A 864 2.34 -86.18 -104.66
CA THR A 864 1.33 -85.65 -103.76
C THR A 864 1.95 -85.04 -102.51
N ILE A 865 1.44 -83.88 -102.09
CA ILE A 865 1.83 -83.25 -100.82
C ILE A 865 0.58 -83.10 -99.97
N ASN A 866 0.54 -83.79 -98.85
CA ASN A 866 -0.53 -83.71 -97.87
C ASN A 866 -1.93 -83.93 -98.48
N GLU A 867 -2.05 -84.85 -99.46
CA GLU A 867 -3.28 -84.98 -100.27
C GLU A 867 -4.54 -85.26 -99.43
N ALA A 868 -4.38 -85.97 -98.31
CA ALA A 868 -5.46 -86.33 -97.39
C ALA A 868 -5.64 -85.37 -96.20
N GLY A 869 -4.75 -84.38 -96.03
CA GLY A 869 -4.75 -83.46 -94.90
C GLY A 869 -5.34 -82.09 -95.24
N ALA A 870 -5.37 -81.20 -94.24
CA ALA A 870 -5.73 -79.80 -94.40
C ALA A 870 -4.47 -78.97 -94.73
N ALA A 871 -4.62 -77.94 -95.57
CA ALA A 871 -3.53 -77.02 -95.89
C ALA A 871 -3.05 -76.25 -94.65
N ASP A 872 -3.93 -75.99 -93.68
CA ASP A 872 -3.57 -75.38 -92.41
C ASP A 872 -2.65 -76.27 -91.54
N ASP A 873 -2.60 -77.58 -91.79
CA ASP A 873 -1.64 -78.50 -91.16
C ASP A 873 -0.24 -78.43 -91.79
N LEU A 874 -0.07 -77.79 -92.94
CA LEU A 874 1.22 -77.68 -93.61
C LEU A 874 1.45 -76.27 -94.19
N TRP A 875 2.26 -75.50 -93.46
CA TRP A 875 2.74 -74.20 -93.91
C TRP A 875 4.12 -74.33 -94.51
N VAL A 876 4.26 -73.95 -95.79
CA VAL A 876 5.53 -73.95 -96.51
C VAL A 876 5.95 -72.52 -96.77
N PHE A 877 7.08 -72.11 -96.21
CA PHE A 877 7.70 -70.81 -96.43
C PHE A 877 8.91 -70.98 -97.34
N SER A 878 9.16 -70.05 -98.25
CA SER A 878 10.33 -70.12 -99.14
C SER A 878 10.87 -68.74 -99.49
N ASP A 879 12.18 -68.56 -99.34
CA ASP A 879 12.93 -67.44 -99.90
C ASP A 879 13.66 -67.80 -101.22
N GLY A 880 13.50 -69.04 -101.69
CA GLY A 880 13.98 -69.49 -102.99
C GLY A 880 13.36 -68.73 -104.18
N ALA A 881 14.05 -68.73 -105.31
CA ALA A 881 13.65 -67.93 -106.48
C ALA A 881 12.54 -68.54 -107.36
N GLN A 882 12.28 -69.85 -107.26
CA GLN A 882 11.37 -70.58 -108.16
C GLN A 882 10.62 -71.72 -107.45
N VAL A 883 9.32 -71.82 -107.73
CA VAL A 883 8.48 -72.96 -107.38
C VAL A 883 7.82 -73.50 -108.65
N SER A 884 8.07 -74.76 -109.00
CA SER A 884 7.51 -75.39 -110.20
C SER A 884 6.76 -76.66 -109.86
N VAL A 885 5.52 -76.76 -110.33
CA VAL A 885 4.63 -77.90 -110.14
C VAL A 885 4.10 -78.32 -111.49
N THR A 886 4.43 -79.52 -111.94
CA THR A 886 4.13 -80.01 -113.29
C THR A 886 3.39 -81.35 -113.28
N GLY A 887 2.67 -81.65 -114.36
CA GLY A 887 1.93 -82.91 -114.50
C GLY A 887 0.62 -82.92 -113.71
N HIS A 888 0.32 -84.01 -112.99
CA HIS A 888 -0.94 -84.19 -112.24
C HIS A 888 -0.74 -84.19 -110.72
N ALA A 889 0.22 -83.40 -110.23
CA ALA A 889 0.54 -83.33 -108.80
C ALA A 889 -0.65 -82.79 -107.97
N ARG A 890 -0.82 -83.28 -106.73
CA ARG A 890 -1.92 -82.85 -105.84
C ARG A 890 -1.39 -82.43 -104.48
N MET A 891 -1.64 -81.20 -104.07
CA MET A 891 -1.06 -80.61 -102.86
C MET A 891 -2.11 -79.95 -101.97
N ALA A 892 -2.08 -80.15 -100.64
CA ALA A 892 -2.84 -79.35 -99.67
C ALA A 892 -1.86 -78.68 -98.70
N LEU A 893 -1.53 -77.41 -98.95
CA LEU A 893 -0.56 -76.65 -98.15
C LEU A 893 -0.75 -75.15 -98.33
N ASN A 894 -0.41 -74.38 -97.30
CA ASN A 894 -0.27 -72.93 -97.41
C ASN A 894 1.15 -72.60 -97.87
N LEU A 895 1.32 -72.01 -99.05
CA LEU A 895 2.62 -71.68 -99.64
C LEU A 895 2.88 -70.17 -99.58
N LEU A 896 3.92 -69.76 -98.87
CA LEU A 896 4.38 -68.37 -98.80
C LEU A 896 5.78 -68.28 -99.38
N ALA A 897 5.87 -67.90 -100.64
CA ALA A 897 7.12 -67.72 -101.36
C ALA A 897 7.15 -66.34 -102.04
N PRO A 898 7.12 -65.23 -101.28
CA PRO A 898 6.87 -63.88 -101.80
C PRO A 898 7.96 -63.37 -102.75
N ALA A 899 9.14 -63.99 -102.76
CA ALA A 899 10.24 -63.71 -103.70
C ALA A 899 10.29 -64.69 -104.90
N ALA A 900 9.49 -65.76 -104.89
CA ALA A 900 9.58 -66.84 -105.87
C ALA A 900 8.59 -66.66 -107.04
N ALA A 901 9.01 -66.96 -108.26
CA ALA A 901 8.04 -67.20 -109.33
C ALA A 901 7.45 -68.61 -109.17
N ILE A 902 6.12 -68.68 -109.05
CA ILE A 902 5.37 -69.91 -108.84
C ILE A 902 4.66 -70.30 -110.14
N ALA A 903 4.89 -71.51 -110.63
CA ALA A 903 4.29 -72.03 -111.85
C ALA A 903 3.67 -73.41 -111.63
N PHE A 904 2.36 -73.51 -111.86
CA PHE A 904 1.61 -74.76 -111.94
C PHE A 904 1.25 -75.05 -113.40
N SER A 905 1.66 -76.20 -113.92
CA SER A 905 1.38 -76.62 -115.30
C SER A 905 0.91 -78.07 -115.39
N GLY A 906 0.17 -78.40 -116.45
CA GLY A 906 -0.46 -79.71 -116.61
C GLY A 906 -1.84 -79.76 -115.94
N GLY A 907 -2.19 -80.83 -115.24
CA GLY A 907 -3.47 -81.00 -114.54
C GLY A 907 -3.34 -81.07 -113.02
N GLY A 908 -2.37 -80.37 -112.44
CA GLY A 908 -2.13 -80.37 -111.00
C GLY A 908 -3.22 -79.64 -110.20
N THR A 909 -3.35 -79.96 -108.91
CA THR A 909 -4.34 -79.34 -108.02
C THR A 909 -3.68 -78.92 -106.71
N VAL A 910 -3.90 -77.68 -106.26
CA VAL A 910 -3.40 -77.16 -104.98
C VAL A 910 -4.55 -76.60 -104.13
N ALA A 911 -4.77 -77.14 -102.93
CA ALA A 911 -5.61 -76.52 -101.91
C ALA A 911 -4.71 -75.78 -100.91
N GLY A 912 -5.23 -74.70 -100.34
CA GLY A 912 -4.44 -73.81 -99.49
C GLY A 912 -4.20 -72.45 -100.11
N ARG A 913 -3.65 -71.55 -99.30
CA ARG A 913 -3.29 -70.19 -99.72
C ARG A 913 -1.94 -70.21 -100.43
N VAL A 914 -1.79 -69.41 -101.48
CA VAL A 914 -0.53 -69.32 -102.23
C VAL A 914 -0.14 -67.86 -102.41
N LEU A 915 1.07 -67.49 -101.98
CA LEU A 915 1.70 -66.19 -102.22
C LEU A 915 3.02 -66.37 -102.98
N GLY A 916 3.14 -65.74 -104.15
CA GLY A 916 4.35 -65.71 -104.95
C GLY A 916 4.84 -64.30 -105.28
N ALA A 917 6.04 -64.16 -105.83
CA ALA A 917 6.42 -62.96 -106.58
C ALA A 917 5.58 -62.84 -107.86
N THR A 918 5.41 -63.94 -108.58
CA THR A 918 4.43 -64.09 -109.67
C THR A 918 3.79 -65.46 -109.57
N VAL A 919 2.51 -65.62 -109.90
CA VAL A 919 1.85 -66.93 -109.85
C VAL A 919 1.18 -67.27 -111.17
N SER A 920 1.57 -68.39 -111.79
CA SER A 920 1.01 -68.85 -113.06
C SER A 920 0.38 -70.23 -112.95
N LEU A 921 -0.84 -70.39 -113.49
CA LEU A 921 -1.51 -71.68 -113.64
C LEU A 921 -1.79 -71.91 -115.14
N SER A 922 -1.40 -73.05 -115.67
CA SER A 922 -1.52 -73.39 -117.09
C SER A 922 -2.01 -74.83 -117.29
N GLY A 923 -2.54 -75.12 -118.49
CA GLY A 923 -3.16 -76.42 -118.76
C GLY A 923 -4.51 -76.55 -118.07
N HIS A 924 -4.71 -77.57 -117.23
CA HIS A 924 -5.88 -77.79 -116.38
C HIS A 924 -5.54 -77.63 -114.88
N ALA A 925 -4.47 -76.90 -114.54
CA ALA A 925 -4.09 -76.67 -113.15
C ALA A 925 -5.19 -75.94 -112.37
N SER A 926 -5.47 -76.36 -111.14
CA SER A 926 -6.57 -75.80 -110.35
C SER A 926 -6.26 -75.58 -108.88
N ARG A 927 -6.88 -74.54 -108.32
CA ARG A 927 -6.91 -74.25 -106.88
C ARG A 927 -8.35 -74.25 -106.37
N PRO A 928 -8.88 -75.38 -105.86
CA PRO A 928 -10.32 -75.55 -105.64
C PRO A 928 -10.82 -75.11 -104.25
N SER A 929 -9.95 -74.93 -103.26
CA SER A 929 -10.33 -74.48 -101.91
C SER A 929 -9.15 -73.90 -101.14
N ASP A 930 -9.44 -73.18 -100.05
CA ASP A 930 -8.44 -72.63 -99.12
C ASP A 930 -7.85 -73.66 -98.16
N ASN A 931 -8.36 -74.91 -98.09
CA ASN A 931 -7.89 -75.83 -97.06
C ASN A 931 -7.78 -77.29 -97.51
N VAL A 932 -8.81 -77.88 -98.12
CA VAL A 932 -8.83 -79.33 -98.41
C VAL A 932 -9.00 -79.60 -99.89
N LEU A 933 -8.25 -80.57 -100.41
CA LEU A 933 -8.41 -81.02 -101.79
C LEU A 933 -9.72 -81.78 -102.01
N PRO A 934 -10.37 -81.65 -103.17
CA PRO A 934 -11.53 -82.47 -103.51
C PRO A 934 -11.14 -83.95 -103.67
N ALA A 935 -12.05 -84.88 -103.38
CA ALA A 935 -11.79 -86.31 -103.57
C ALA A 935 -11.42 -86.66 -105.03
N ARG A 936 -10.57 -87.68 -105.24
CA ARG A 936 -10.28 -88.19 -106.60
C ARG A 936 -11.59 -88.68 -107.23
N ARG A 937 -11.95 -88.18 -108.41
CA ARG A 937 -13.10 -88.68 -109.16
C ARG A 937 -12.88 -90.17 -109.51
N ARG A 938 -13.63 -91.08 -108.87
CA ARG A 938 -13.78 -92.49 -109.34
C ARG A 938 -14.70 -92.49 -110.57
N GLY A 939 -14.32 -93.23 -111.61
CA GLY A 939 -15.08 -93.31 -112.87
C GLY A 939 -16.56 -93.70 -112.65
N ALA A 940 -17.45 -93.09 -113.42
CA ALA A 940 -18.91 -93.05 -113.25
C ALA A 940 -19.68 -94.39 -113.42
N GLY A 941 -19.05 -95.55 -113.21
CA GLY A 941 -19.64 -96.87 -113.48
C GLY A 941 -20.31 -97.58 -112.29
N GLU A 942 -19.90 -97.34 -111.04
CA GLU A 942 -20.31 -98.19 -109.90
C GLU A 942 -21.37 -97.59 -108.96
N ALA A 943 -21.58 -96.28 -108.95
CA ALA A 943 -22.50 -95.64 -108.00
C ALA A 943 -23.99 -95.93 -108.24
N LYS A 944 -24.36 -96.50 -109.40
CA LYS A 944 -25.76 -96.88 -109.71
C LYS A 944 -26.23 -98.20 -109.09
N LYS A 945 -25.36 -98.96 -108.40
CA LYS A 945 -25.71 -100.30 -107.88
C LYS A 945 -26.05 -100.38 -106.38
N LEU A 946 -25.80 -99.35 -105.57
CA LEU A 946 -25.93 -99.43 -104.10
C LEU A 946 -27.11 -98.64 -103.49
N ALA A 947 -27.79 -97.77 -104.24
CA ALA A 947 -28.89 -96.95 -103.69
C ALA A 947 -30.30 -97.59 -103.78
N LYS A 948 -30.43 -98.86 -104.20
CA LYS A 948 -31.72 -99.57 -104.35
C LYS A 948 -32.03 -100.58 -103.22
N ALA A 949 -31.27 -100.59 -102.12
CA ALA A 949 -31.34 -101.65 -101.11
C ALA A 949 -31.82 -101.25 -99.70
N ALA A 950 -32.26 -100.01 -99.46
CA ALA A 950 -32.69 -99.59 -98.11
C ALA A 950 -34.03 -98.83 -98.07
N ALA A 951 -34.93 -99.12 -99.02
CA ALA A 951 -36.34 -98.74 -98.94
C ALA A 951 -37.19 -100.01 -98.88
N GLY A 952 -37.58 -100.43 -97.67
CA GLY A 952 -38.52 -101.54 -97.46
C GLY A 952 -38.72 -101.94 -95.99
N SER A 953 -39.98 -101.91 -95.55
CA SER A 953 -40.57 -102.32 -94.24
C SER A 953 -40.34 -101.34 -93.07
N GLY A 954 -41.33 -100.71 -92.41
CA GLY A 954 -42.73 -101.06 -92.10
C GLY A 954 -42.78 -101.87 -90.80
N GLY A 955 -43.53 -101.58 -89.73
CA GLY A 955 -44.53 -100.55 -89.37
C GLY A 955 -45.13 -100.85 -87.97
N GLY A 956 -45.98 -99.93 -87.45
CA GLY A 956 -46.99 -100.14 -86.37
C GLY A 956 -46.56 -99.84 -84.92
N THR A 957 -47.37 -99.33 -83.97
CA THR A 957 -48.77 -98.80 -83.92
C THR A 957 -49.01 -98.14 -82.53
N ALA A 958 -49.88 -97.11 -82.48
CA ALA A 958 -50.75 -96.64 -81.35
C ALA A 958 -50.07 -96.13 -80.04
N THR A 959 -50.55 -95.13 -79.28
CA THR A 959 -51.92 -94.68 -78.96
C THR A 959 -51.91 -93.28 -78.32
N LYS A 960 -53.02 -92.54 -78.42
CA LYS A 960 -53.32 -91.27 -77.72
C LYS A 960 -53.31 -91.40 -76.19
N ALA A 961 -52.79 -90.40 -75.46
CA ALA A 961 -53.55 -89.63 -74.45
C ALA A 961 -52.73 -88.52 -73.77
N ARG A 962 -53.36 -87.35 -73.76
CA ARG A 962 -53.19 -86.10 -73.01
C ARG A 962 -52.75 -86.27 -71.52
N GLY A 963 -51.87 -85.40 -71.04
CA GLY A 963 -51.61 -85.21 -69.60
C GLY A 963 -50.53 -84.14 -69.33
N LYS A 964 -50.88 -83.13 -68.53
CA LYS A 964 -50.09 -81.94 -68.17
C LYS A 964 -48.97 -82.24 -67.15
N ASN A 965 -47.88 -81.46 -67.20
CA ASN A 965 -47.36 -80.57 -66.13
C ASN A 965 -45.84 -80.36 -66.24
N GLY A 966 -45.40 -79.15 -65.92
CA GLY A 966 -44.07 -78.90 -65.34
C GLY A 966 -43.23 -77.80 -65.99
N GLU A 967 -43.72 -76.55 -65.97
CA GLU A 967 -42.85 -75.37 -66.13
C GLU A 967 -42.58 -74.74 -64.75
N VAL A 968 -41.33 -74.31 -64.53
CA VAL A 968 -40.91 -73.43 -63.44
C VAL A 968 -40.11 -72.28 -64.05
N PRO A 969 -40.42 -71.02 -63.68
CA PRO A 969 -39.39 -69.99 -63.63
C PRO A 969 -39.39 -69.27 -62.27
N VAL A 970 -38.19 -68.95 -61.76
CA VAL A 970 -38.00 -68.13 -60.56
C VAL A 970 -37.91 -66.66 -60.96
N ARG A 971 -38.76 -65.86 -60.33
CA ARG A 971 -38.88 -64.41 -60.47
C ARG A 971 -38.02 -63.67 -59.45
N SER A 972 -37.61 -62.49 -59.87
CA SER A 972 -37.20 -61.33 -59.09
C SER A 972 -38.28 -60.87 -58.10
N ALA A 973 -37.85 -60.26 -56.98
CA ALA A 973 -38.73 -59.52 -56.09
C ALA A 973 -38.02 -58.28 -55.51
N LYS A 974 -38.65 -57.13 -55.73
CA LYS A 974 -38.64 -55.93 -54.89
C LYS A 974 -40.11 -55.61 -54.64
N LEU A 975 -40.50 -55.31 -53.40
CA LEU A 975 -41.47 -54.24 -53.05
C LEU A 975 -41.77 -54.19 -51.55
N ASP A 976 -41.94 -52.95 -51.12
CA ASP A 976 -42.32 -52.43 -49.81
C ASP A 976 -43.75 -52.80 -49.35
N GLY A 977 -44.06 -52.55 -48.07
CA GLY A 977 -45.41 -52.17 -47.67
C GLY A 977 -45.93 -52.69 -46.31
N GLU A 978 -45.80 -51.82 -45.30
CA GLU A 978 -46.46 -51.67 -43.99
C GLU A 978 -47.77 -52.40 -43.56
N ARG A 979 -47.85 -52.61 -42.21
CA ARG A 979 -48.98 -52.55 -41.23
C ARG A 979 -49.95 -53.75 -41.05
N PRO A 980 -50.70 -53.88 -39.91
CA PRO A 980 -50.46 -53.55 -38.49
C PRO A 980 -50.89 -54.68 -37.48
N GLU A 981 -50.83 -54.34 -36.18
CA GLU A 981 -50.98 -55.08 -34.90
C GLU A 981 -52.24 -55.95 -34.63
N GLU A 982 -52.12 -56.99 -33.77
CA GLU A 982 -53.05 -57.26 -32.64
C GLU A 982 -52.54 -58.25 -31.53
N ARG A 983 -52.51 -57.76 -30.29
CA ARG A 983 -52.79 -58.33 -28.93
C ARG A 983 -52.39 -59.75 -28.41
N ALA A 984 -51.58 -59.72 -27.32
CA ALA A 984 -51.76 -60.19 -25.91
C ALA A 984 -52.14 -61.67 -25.57
N PRO A 985 -51.77 -62.24 -24.37
CA PRO A 985 -52.38 -61.89 -23.06
C PRO A 985 -51.53 -62.01 -21.73
N GLN A 986 -52.00 -61.31 -20.67
CA GLN A 986 -52.13 -61.60 -19.20
C GLN A 986 -50.93 -62.13 -18.34
N ALA A 987 -50.73 -61.80 -17.03
CA ALA A 987 -51.69 -61.56 -15.93
C ALA A 987 -51.10 -60.87 -14.64
N GLU A 988 -52.02 -60.46 -13.73
CA GLU A 988 -51.95 -60.25 -12.24
C GLU A 988 -51.04 -59.18 -11.58
N ALA A 989 -51.37 -58.49 -10.47
CA ALA A 989 -52.60 -58.20 -9.72
C ALA A 989 -52.34 -57.09 -8.64
N THR A 990 -53.41 -56.36 -8.29
CA THR A 990 -53.74 -55.69 -6.98
C THR A 990 -53.02 -54.43 -6.45
N ALA A 991 -53.69 -53.29 -6.65
CA ALA A 991 -54.31 -52.39 -5.65
C ALA A 991 -53.50 -51.75 -4.49
N ALA A 992 -53.43 -50.41 -4.49
CA ALA A 992 -53.94 -49.53 -3.41
C ALA A 992 -53.80 -48.03 -3.78
N ALA A 993 -54.88 -47.26 -3.59
CA ALA A 993 -54.91 -45.79 -3.55
C ALA A 993 -55.21 -45.38 -2.08
N PRO A 994 -55.04 -44.12 -1.61
CA PRO A 994 -55.77 -42.97 -2.16
C PRO A 994 -55.11 -41.57 -2.13
N LYS A 995 -55.68 -40.72 -2.98
CA LYS A 995 -55.88 -39.25 -2.95
C LYS A 995 -55.47 -38.46 -1.69
N ALA A 996 -54.84 -37.29 -1.91
CA ALA A 996 -55.33 -35.91 -1.64
C ALA A 996 -54.12 -34.96 -1.66
N ARG A 997 -54.01 -33.99 -2.57
CA ARG A 997 -54.69 -32.67 -2.66
C ARG A 997 -53.69 -31.57 -2.28
N GLU A 998 -53.49 -30.69 -3.26
CA GLU A 998 -52.95 -29.33 -3.22
C GLU A 998 -52.73 -28.71 -1.83
N THR A 999 -51.57 -28.09 -1.62
CA THR A 999 -51.46 -26.63 -1.42
C THR A 999 -49.99 -26.18 -1.42
N LEU A 1000 -49.72 -25.18 -2.26
CA LEU A 1000 -48.59 -24.23 -2.22
C LEU A 1000 -48.54 -23.50 -0.86
N PRO A 1001 -47.43 -22.83 -0.46
CA PRO A 1001 -46.41 -22.16 -1.29
C PRO A 1001 -45.02 -22.78 -1.32
#